data_AF-A0A7C5GBL4-F1
#
_entry.id   AF-A0A7C5GBL4-F1
#
_cell.length_a   1.000
_cell.length_b   1.000
_cell.length_c   1.000
_cell.angle_alpha   90.00
_cell.angle_beta   90.00
_cell.angle_gamma   90.00
#
_symmetry.space_group_name_H-M   'P 1'
#
loop_
_entity.id
_entity.type
_entity.pdbx_description
1 polymer ?
#
loop_
_entity_poly.entity_id
_entity_poly.type
_entity_poly.pdbx_seq_one_letter_code
_entity_poly.pdbx_strand_id
1 'polypeptide(L)'
;MATLALSLAGQFAGGIVGGPFGATLGRALGALAGSVIDGAIFGEEQQQTLPAPFALQGSSEGGVIPRIYGWNRVTGNIIWATNLERQSIQNTGSKGMSDAPDEQIVANFAVGLCEGEVAHLGRIWADGRLLETQGLNFRFYSGDQSQTADSLIVAKQGVQNTPAYRGLCYLVFEGLPLTEFGNRIPNISVELCRVVGDLEPSIKAITVIPGSTEFGYDPVPRVRIVSPGKTVSENANQLGQTSDWSISIDELQALCPNLKHVALVVAWFGDDLRCGQCKIQPRVEVSTKNIPDTSWVVSGNTRAQVPLMTQYEGGPAYGGTPSDNSVLAAIADLKSRGFKVTLYPFVMMDIAHGNGLTDPYTGTVGQSAYPWRGRITCAPAPGQPGSPDGTGALDAQVSTFTGSATVADFSNGSDTINYSGPEEWGYRRMILHYAKLAQLAGGIDAMLIGSELRGLTWLRNGPTSFPFVDDLIELAADVRGIVGPSTKLSYGADWSEYAGLQPPDAPGDKIFHLDALWASSAIDAVGIDNYMPLSDWRGVEEEPDAAVAKHPYQLDYLQANIAGGEGFDWYYASDADRENAIRTPITDGVGGEPWLWRLKDIKNWWSNAHHNRVGGVRDAVATPWVPQSKPIWFTELGCGAVDKGANQPNVFGDAKSAENARPYFSSGVADPHIQRQFLRAHHQWWQAGSPGFDPGNNPDSTQYAGQMLDPERIYVWTWDARPYPAFPSREDVWSDGPNHVSGHWLTGRLG
;
A
#
# COMPACT_ATOMS: atom_id res chain seq x y z
N MET A 1 24.00 14.51 25.20
CA MET A 1 24.74 15.23 24.11
C MET A 1 24.94 16.70 24.46
N ALA A 2 24.04 17.32 25.23
CA ALA A 2 24.18 18.69 25.72
C ALA A 2 25.38 18.86 26.65
N THR A 3 25.72 17.85 27.46
CA THR A 3 26.90 17.84 28.34
C THR A 3 28.21 18.03 27.57
N LEU A 4 28.37 17.38 26.42
CA LEU A 4 29.58 17.48 25.61
C LEU A 4 29.69 18.86 24.93
N ALA A 5 28.59 19.36 24.38
CA ALA A 5 28.56 20.68 23.74
C ALA A 5 28.78 21.82 24.74
N LEU A 6 28.08 21.80 25.89
CA LEU A 6 28.17 22.83 26.92
C LEU A 6 29.48 22.76 27.72
N SER A 7 30.07 21.57 27.89
CA SER A 7 31.40 21.45 28.49
C SER A 7 32.50 22.00 27.58
N LEU A 8 32.39 21.81 26.26
CA LEU A 8 33.31 22.41 25.28
C LEU A 8 33.14 23.94 25.21
N ALA A 9 31.91 24.44 25.18
CA ALA A 9 31.63 25.87 25.20
C ALA A 9 32.08 26.52 26.53
N GLY A 10 31.82 25.87 27.67
CA GLY A 10 32.26 26.31 28.99
C GLY A 10 33.78 26.29 29.15
N GLN A 11 34.46 25.28 28.59
CA GLN A 11 35.93 25.22 28.54
C GLN A 11 36.51 26.40 27.74
N PHE A 12 35.90 26.72 26.60
CA PHE A 12 36.34 27.81 25.74
C PHE A 12 36.13 29.17 26.41
N ALA A 13 34.94 29.42 26.97
CA ALA A 13 34.62 30.67 27.67
C ALA A 13 35.46 30.86 28.94
N GLY A 14 35.62 29.80 29.75
CA GLY A 14 36.47 29.83 30.94
C GLY A 14 37.95 30.00 30.62
N GLY A 15 38.42 29.46 29.49
CA GLY A 15 39.79 29.61 29.02
C GLY A 15 40.12 31.04 28.58
N ILE A 16 39.17 31.74 27.96
CA ILE A 16 39.32 33.15 27.56
C ILE A 16 39.45 34.07 28.77
N VAL A 17 38.71 33.78 29.86
CA VAL A 17 38.64 34.66 31.04
C VAL A 17 39.73 34.35 32.08
N GLY A 18 40.11 33.08 32.26
CA GLY A 18 40.96 32.64 33.38
C GLY A 18 42.16 31.76 32.99
N GLY A 19 42.50 31.67 31.70
CA GLY A 19 43.60 30.81 31.25
C GLY A 19 43.36 29.31 31.52
N PRO A 20 44.41 28.48 31.67
CA PRO A 20 44.28 27.02 31.79
C PRO A 20 43.44 26.56 32.99
N PHE A 21 43.51 27.30 34.10
CA PHE A 21 42.70 27.06 35.30
C PHE A 21 41.23 27.49 35.10
N GLY A 22 40.98 28.60 34.40
CA GLY A 22 39.63 29.00 34.03
C GLY A 22 38.96 28.03 33.03
N ALA A 23 39.73 27.46 32.10
CA ALA A 23 39.24 26.48 31.13
C ALA A 23 38.78 25.18 31.82
N THR A 24 39.51 24.73 32.84
CA THR A 24 39.16 23.52 33.60
C THR A 24 37.92 23.76 34.48
N LEU A 25 37.82 24.92 35.14
CA LEU A 25 36.62 25.29 35.90
C LEU A 25 35.39 25.49 35.00
N GLY A 26 35.56 26.17 33.87
CA GLY A 26 34.49 26.42 32.90
C GLY A 26 33.97 25.14 32.24
N ARG A 27 34.85 24.17 31.99
CA ARG A 27 34.46 22.83 31.53
C ARG A 27 33.61 22.10 32.57
N ALA A 28 34.01 22.15 33.85
CA ALA A 28 33.30 21.50 34.94
C ALA A 28 31.91 22.11 35.16
N LEU A 29 31.80 23.45 35.12
CA LEU A 29 30.51 24.14 35.22
C LEU A 29 29.60 23.89 34.01
N GLY A 30 30.16 23.89 32.80
CA GLY A 30 29.41 23.56 31.57
C GLY A 30 28.93 22.10 31.53
N ALA A 31 29.72 21.17 32.10
CA ALA A 31 29.32 19.77 32.24
C ALA A 31 28.18 19.59 33.27
N LEU A 32 28.16 20.35 34.36
CA LEU A 32 27.09 20.30 35.37
C LEU A 32 25.77 20.88 34.85
N ALA A 33 25.80 21.98 34.10
CA ALA A 33 24.60 22.51 33.47
C ALA A 33 24.08 21.58 32.37
N GLY A 34 24.98 21.00 31.58
CA GLY A 34 24.64 20.02 30.56
C GLY A 34 24.10 18.70 31.12
N SER A 35 24.58 18.24 32.28
CA SER A 35 24.11 17.00 32.92
C SER A 35 22.73 17.14 33.56
N VAL A 36 22.34 18.35 34.00
CA VAL A 36 20.98 18.64 34.46
C VAL A 36 19.99 18.65 33.29
N ILE A 37 20.40 19.17 32.13
CA ILE A 37 19.59 19.17 30.91
C ILE A 37 19.50 17.77 30.31
N ASP A 38 20.63 17.07 30.16
CA ASP A 38 20.64 15.67 29.69
C ASP A 38 19.84 14.78 30.67
N GLY A 39 19.93 14.99 31.99
CA GLY A 39 19.14 14.26 32.99
C GLY A 39 17.64 14.57 33.01
N ALA A 40 17.24 15.80 32.67
CA ALA A 40 15.82 16.18 32.55
C ALA A 40 15.17 15.66 31.25
N ILE A 41 15.97 15.44 30.20
CA ILE A 41 15.49 14.94 28.90
C ILE A 41 15.54 13.41 28.82
N PHE A 42 16.55 12.77 29.41
CA PHE A 42 16.82 11.33 29.20
C PHE A 42 16.68 10.45 30.44
N GLY A 43 16.48 10.99 31.65
CA GLY A 43 16.46 10.19 32.89
C GLY A 43 17.82 9.52 33.19
N GLU A 44 17.93 8.80 34.30
CA GLU A 44 19.16 8.05 34.66
C GLU A 44 19.61 7.16 33.50
N GLU A 45 20.81 7.43 32.96
CA GLU A 45 21.43 6.61 31.92
C GLU A 45 21.63 5.18 32.45
N GLN A 46 20.74 4.26 32.06
CA GLN A 46 21.09 2.85 32.02
C GLN A 46 22.27 2.72 31.06
N GLN A 47 23.36 2.15 31.56
CA GLN A 47 24.56 1.83 30.81
C GLN A 47 24.16 1.02 29.56
N GLN A 48 24.04 1.68 28.41
CA GLN A 48 23.80 1.03 27.14
C GLN A 48 25.01 0.16 26.83
N THR A 49 24.89 -1.15 27.06
CA THR A 49 25.78 -2.14 26.45
C THR A 49 25.70 -1.93 24.94
N LEU A 50 26.78 -1.39 24.37
CA LEU A 50 26.96 -1.32 22.91
C LEU A 50 26.68 -2.73 22.34
N PRO A 51 25.83 -2.87 21.31
CA PRO A 51 25.66 -4.14 20.64
C PRO A 51 27.02 -4.63 20.16
N ALA A 52 27.38 -5.87 20.48
CA ALA A 52 28.58 -6.47 19.92
C ALA A 52 28.44 -6.44 18.38
N PRO A 53 29.40 -5.90 17.62
CA PRO A 53 29.27 -5.72 16.17
C PRO A 53 29.13 -7.04 15.41
N PHE A 54 29.38 -8.18 16.07
CA PHE A 54 29.19 -9.53 15.55
C PHE A 54 28.63 -10.42 16.65
N ALA A 55 27.36 -10.80 16.56
CA ALA A 55 26.82 -11.91 17.36
C ALA A 55 27.28 -13.22 16.71
N LEU A 56 28.22 -13.91 17.35
CA LEU A 56 28.66 -15.25 16.97
C LEU A 56 27.74 -16.28 17.62
N GLN A 57 27.24 -17.24 16.84
CA GLN A 57 26.48 -18.37 17.35
C GLN A 57 27.32 -19.14 18.35
N GLY A 58 26.77 -19.30 19.55
CA GLY A 58 27.35 -20.10 20.61
C GLY A 58 26.75 -21.51 20.68
N SER A 59 27.27 -22.27 21.63
CA SER A 59 26.67 -23.51 22.13
C SER A 59 26.80 -23.61 23.66
N SER A 60 26.99 -22.48 24.34
CA SER A 60 27.25 -22.45 25.78
C SER A 60 25.94 -22.48 26.57
N GLU A 61 25.96 -23.21 27.68
CA GLU A 61 24.94 -23.10 28.72
C GLU A 61 25.05 -21.75 29.46
N GLY A 62 23.93 -21.22 29.94
CA GLY A 62 23.87 -19.93 30.64
C GLY A 62 23.87 -18.69 29.73
N GLY A 63 23.77 -18.87 28.41
CA GLY A 63 23.52 -17.77 27.47
C GLY A 63 22.15 -17.12 27.69
N VAL A 64 22.04 -15.83 27.33
CA VAL A 64 20.77 -15.09 27.41
C VAL A 64 19.83 -15.51 26.29
N ILE A 65 18.52 -15.56 26.57
CA ILE A 65 17.49 -15.68 25.54
C ILE A 65 17.07 -14.25 25.16
N PRO A 66 17.30 -13.81 23.91
CA PRO A 66 17.00 -12.43 23.53
C PRO A 66 15.49 -12.22 23.38
N ARG A 67 15.06 -10.97 23.55
CA ARG A 67 13.71 -10.48 23.21
C ARG A 67 13.83 -9.53 22.04
N ILE A 68 12.98 -9.71 21.05
CA ILE A 68 12.96 -8.86 19.84
C ILE A 68 11.60 -8.17 19.71
N TYR A 69 11.62 -7.01 19.04
CA TYR A 69 10.47 -6.16 18.76
C TYR A 69 10.58 -5.70 17.31
N GLY A 70 9.61 -6.02 16.47
CA GLY A 70 9.67 -5.79 15.03
C GLY A 70 10.74 -6.64 14.34
N TRP A 71 11.21 -6.15 13.20
CA TRP A 71 12.23 -6.80 12.38
C TRP A 71 13.61 -6.76 13.02
N ASN A 72 14.18 -7.93 13.26
CA ASN A 72 15.53 -8.07 13.81
C ASN A 72 16.26 -9.22 13.13
N ARG A 73 17.57 -9.03 12.90
CA ARG A 73 18.47 -10.13 12.55
C ARG A 73 19.05 -10.72 13.83
N VAL A 74 18.78 -12.00 14.09
CA VAL A 74 19.20 -12.71 15.30
C VAL A 74 20.14 -13.84 14.93
N THR A 75 21.27 -13.93 15.65
CA THR A 75 22.14 -15.11 15.64
C THR A 75 21.80 -15.95 16.85
N GLY A 76 21.36 -17.19 16.65
CA GLY A 76 20.90 -18.03 17.75
C GLY A 76 22.02 -18.78 18.49
N ASN A 77 21.61 -19.62 19.44
CA ASN A 77 22.49 -20.53 20.20
C ASN A 77 22.11 -21.98 19.88
N ILE A 78 23.07 -22.88 19.68
CA ILE A 78 22.76 -24.30 19.47
C ILE A 78 22.15 -24.86 20.77
N ILE A 79 20.94 -25.40 20.68
CA ILE A 79 20.20 -26.01 21.80
C ILE A 79 20.13 -27.53 21.71
N TRP A 80 20.42 -28.10 20.55
CA TRP A 80 20.48 -29.55 20.32
C TRP A 80 21.31 -29.84 19.06
N ALA A 81 22.09 -30.92 19.05
CA ALA A 81 22.79 -31.41 17.86
C ALA A 81 23.11 -32.90 17.98
N THR A 82 23.19 -33.60 16.85
CA THR A 82 23.75 -34.97 16.79
C THR A 82 25.22 -34.93 16.40
N ASN A 83 25.90 -36.09 16.47
CA ASN A 83 27.15 -36.28 15.76
C ASN A 83 26.94 -36.04 14.25
N LEU A 84 28.00 -35.61 13.56
CA LEU A 84 28.00 -35.48 12.10
C LEU A 84 27.85 -36.87 11.45
N GLU A 85 27.04 -36.93 10.40
CA GLU A 85 26.74 -38.17 9.69
C GLU A 85 27.35 -38.12 8.27
N ARG A 86 27.79 -39.27 7.75
CA ARG A 86 28.15 -39.40 6.33
C ARG A 86 26.95 -39.89 5.57
N GLN A 87 26.61 -39.20 4.48
CA GLN A 87 25.50 -39.55 3.61
C GLN A 87 26.04 -39.84 2.21
N SER A 88 25.73 -41.02 1.68
CA SER A 88 26.06 -41.38 0.30
C SER A 88 25.13 -40.65 -0.68
N ILE A 89 25.70 -40.01 -1.68
CA ILE A 89 25.04 -39.38 -2.83
C ILE A 89 24.93 -40.42 -3.94
N GLN A 90 23.71 -40.71 -4.40
CA GLN A 90 23.52 -41.55 -5.58
C GLN A 90 23.52 -40.69 -6.85
N ASN A 91 24.59 -40.75 -7.63
CA ASN A 91 24.63 -40.16 -8.97
C ASN A 91 23.91 -41.07 -9.98
N THR A 92 22.69 -40.72 -10.39
CA THR A 92 21.92 -41.51 -11.38
C THR A 92 22.32 -41.25 -12.84
N GLY A 93 23.55 -40.80 -13.12
CA GLY A 93 23.89 -40.21 -14.42
C GLY A 93 25.33 -40.29 -14.88
N SER A 94 25.97 -41.46 -14.87
CA SER A 94 27.10 -41.74 -15.78
C SER A 94 27.42 -43.24 -15.83
N LYS A 95 27.25 -43.86 -17.00
CA LYS A 95 27.86 -45.16 -17.30
C LYS A 95 29.37 -44.93 -17.47
N GLY A 96 30.13 -45.01 -16.38
CA GLY A 96 31.59 -44.89 -16.43
C GLY A 96 32.26 -45.12 -15.09
N MET A 97 32.81 -46.34 -14.93
CA MET A 97 33.84 -46.79 -13.97
C MET A 97 34.29 -45.79 -12.87
N SER A 98 33.54 -45.72 -11.76
CA SER A 98 34.05 -45.49 -10.40
C SER A 98 33.02 -46.03 -9.40
N ASP A 99 33.45 -46.91 -8.50
CA ASP A 99 32.57 -47.79 -7.70
C ASP A 99 32.45 -47.33 -6.23
N ALA A 100 32.76 -46.05 -5.96
CA ALA A 100 32.55 -45.44 -4.65
C ALA A 100 31.43 -44.39 -4.77
N PRO A 101 30.35 -44.48 -3.97
CA PRO A 101 29.37 -43.40 -3.91
C PRO A 101 30.07 -42.13 -3.37
N ASP A 102 29.79 -40.98 -3.97
CA ASP A 102 30.23 -39.70 -3.41
C ASP A 102 29.62 -39.58 -2.00
N GLU A 103 30.43 -39.37 -0.97
CA GLU A 103 29.95 -39.16 0.40
C GLU A 103 29.97 -37.67 0.73
N GLN A 104 28.89 -37.15 1.30
CA GLN A 104 28.84 -35.82 1.92
C GLN A 104 28.68 -35.92 3.43
N ILE A 105 29.21 -34.93 4.14
CA ILE A 105 29.03 -34.80 5.59
C ILE A 105 27.79 -33.94 5.83
N VAL A 106 26.89 -34.41 6.69
CA VAL A 106 25.66 -33.71 7.06
C VAL A 106 25.53 -33.52 8.57
N ALA A 107 24.74 -32.53 8.98
CA ALA A 107 24.43 -32.28 10.39
C ALA A 107 22.93 -32.20 10.67
N ASN A 108 22.55 -32.70 11.85
CA ASN A 108 21.25 -32.46 12.47
C ASN A 108 21.46 -31.59 13.71
N PHE A 109 20.81 -30.43 13.77
CA PHE A 109 20.96 -29.51 14.89
C PHE A 109 19.77 -28.56 15.00
N ALA A 110 19.58 -27.99 16.19
CA ALA A 110 18.58 -26.99 16.48
C ALA A 110 19.22 -25.74 17.08
N VAL A 111 18.74 -24.58 16.65
CA VAL A 111 19.22 -23.25 17.03
C VAL A 111 18.08 -22.49 17.70
N GLY A 112 18.23 -22.19 18.99
CA GLY A 112 17.32 -21.32 19.74
C GLY A 112 17.58 -19.85 19.42
N LEU A 113 16.53 -19.09 19.14
CA LEU A 113 16.62 -17.77 18.54
C LEU A 113 16.22 -16.68 19.52
N CYS A 114 14.96 -16.66 19.98
CA CYS A 114 14.45 -15.62 20.88
C CYS A 114 13.24 -16.10 21.69
N GLU A 115 12.91 -15.35 22.73
CA GLU A 115 11.74 -15.55 23.59
C GLU A 115 10.44 -15.15 22.89
N GLY A 116 9.44 -16.03 22.99
CA GLY A 116 8.05 -15.80 22.64
C GLY A 116 7.74 -15.92 21.15
N GLU A 117 6.46 -15.74 20.84
CA GLU A 117 5.93 -15.94 19.49
C GLU A 117 6.43 -14.86 18.52
N VAL A 118 6.90 -15.33 17.37
CA VAL A 118 7.37 -14.55 16.22
C VAL A 118 6.38 -14.75 15.07
N ALA A 119 6.00 -13.66 14.40
CA ALA A 119 5.02 -13.69 13.32
C ALA A 119 5.63 -14.24 12.02
N HIS A 120 6.86 -13.84 11.69
CA HIS A 120 7.47 -14.17 10.41
C HIS A 120 8.95 -14.54 10.53
N LEU A 121 9.36 -15.56 9.78
CA LEU A 121 10.74 -15.93 9.51
C LEU A 121 11.10 -15.44 8.10
N GLY A 122 12.00 -14.47 8.03
CA GLY A 122 12.54 -13.97 6.77
C GLY A 122 13.74 -14.79 6.29
N ARG A 123 14.76 -14.08 5.82
CA ARG A 123 15.97 -14.69 5.25
C ARG A 123 16.81 -15.42 6.29
N ILE A 124 17.46 -16.49 5.85
CA ILE A 124 18.41 -17.28 6.63
C ILE A 124 19.82 -17.10 6.04
N TRP A 125 20.82 -16.89 6.89
CA TRP A 125 22.22 -16.87 6.48
C TRP A 125 23.03 -17.93 7.22
N ALA A 126 23.91 -18.59 6.48
CA ALA A 126 24.92 -19.51 6.99
C ALA A 126 26.31 -18.89 6.76
N ASP A 127 27.08 -18.67 7.83
CA ASP A 127 28.39 -17.99 7.80
C ASP A 127 28.36 -16.63 7.06
N GLY A 128 27.25 -15.89 7.22
CA GLY A 128 27.06 -14.58 6.61
C GLY A 128 26.60 -14.60 5.14
N ARG A 129 26.53 -15.78 4.50
CA ARG A 129 26.00 -15.93 3.14
C ARG A 129 24.53 -16.33 3.19
N LEU A 130 23.72 -15.76 2.28
CA LEU A 130 22.30 -16.11 2.18
C LEU A 130 22.20 -17.61 1.88
N LEU A 131 21.42 -18.32 2.68
CA LEU A 131 21.22 -19.75 2.56
C LEU A 131 20.02 -20.01 1.65
N GLU A 132 20.25 -20.73 0.56
CA GLU A 132 19.15 -21.25 -0.27
C GLU A 132 18.45 -22.37 0.51
N THR A 133 17.18 -22.16 0.85
CA THR A 133 16.43 -23.09 1.69
C THR A 133 15.70 -24.16 0.89
N GLN A 134 15.57 -23.99 -0.43
CA GLN A 134 14.92 -24.99 -1.27
C GLN A 134 15.71 -26.31 -1.26
N GLY A 135 14.98 -27.42 -1.04
CA GLY A 135 15.58 -28.75 -0.94
C GLY A 135 16.26 -29.06 0.40
N LEU A 136 16.38 -28.08 1.30
CA LEU A 136 16.79 -28.32 2.68
C LEU A 136 15.59 -28.77 3.52
N ASN A 137 15.82 -29.72 4.42
CA ASN A 137 14.83 -30.09 5.43
C ASN A 137 15.10 -29.27 6.69
N PHE A 138 14.34 -28.19 6.86
CA PHE A 138 14.36 -27.39 8.08
C PHE A 138 12.94 -27.17 8.58
N ARG A 139 12.81 -26.98 9.90
CA ARG A 139 11.54 -26.71 10.56
C ARG A 139 11.67 -25.49 11.45
N PHE A 140 10.74 -24.55 11.27
CA PHE A 140 10.63 -23.35 12.07
C PHE A 140 9.58 -23.54 13.16
N TYR A 141 9.94 -23.19 14.39
CA TYR A 141 9.05 -23.12 15.53
C TYR A 141 8.99 -21.65 15.97
N SER A 142 7.79 -21.06 15.90
CA SER A 142 7.59 -19.62 16.10
C SER A 142 7.77 -19.19 17.56
N GLY A 143 7.80 -20.11 18.52
CA GLY A 143 7.85 -19.79 19.94
C GLY A 143 6.47 -19.64 20.58
N ASP A 144 5.43 -20.15 19.94
CA ASP A 144 4.09 -20.25 20.49
C ASP A 144 4.06 -21.17 21.74
N GLN A 145 3.12 -20.94 22.66
CA GLN A 145 3.02 -21.70 23.91
C GLN A 145 2.40 -23.08 23.74
N SER A 146 1.70 -23.33 22.64
CA SER A 146 1.06 -24.58 22.29
C SER A 146 1.93 -25.53 21.47
N GLN A 147 3.07 -25.05 20.94
CA GLN A 147 3.95 -25.83 20.08
C GLN A 147 4.38 -27.16 20.72
N THR A 148 4.55 -28.16 19.85
CA THR A 148 4.93 -29.52 20.22
C THR A 148 6.41 -29.76 20.02
N ALA A 149 6.94 -30.82 20.64
CA ALA A 149 8.30 -31.28 20.42
C ALA A 149 8.59 -31.59 18.95
N ASP A 150 9.81 -31.28 18.49
CA ASP A 150 10.27 -31.56 17.13
C ASP A 150 10.39 -33.06 16.87
N SER A 151 9.90 -33.50 15.71
CA SER A 151 9.83 -34.91 15.35
C SER A 151 11.19 -35.59 15.20
N LEU A 152 12.22 -34.89 14.70
CA LEU A 152 13.57 -35.43 14.57
C LEU A 152 14.24 -35.54 15.95
N ILE A 153 14.07 -34.52 16.79
CA ILE A 153 14.60 -34.55 18.16
C ILE A 153 13.92 -35.67 18.94
N VAL A 154 12.59 -35.83 18.82
CA VAL A 154 11.84 -36.97 19.39
C VAL A 154 12.35 -38.31 18.85
N ALA A 155 12.61 -38.43 17.55
CA ALA A 155 13.11 -39.66 16.96
C ALA A 155 14.50 -40.05 17.49
N LYS A 156 15.36 -39.07 17.78
CA LYS A 156 16.74 -39.30 18.26
C LYS A 156 16.84 -39.42 19.79
N GLN A 157 15.98 -38.74 20.56
CA GLN A 157 16.07 -38.65 22.04
C GLN A 157 14.94 -39.40 22.78
N GLY A 158 13.84 -39.71 22.10
CA GLY A 158 12.64 -40.33 22.66
C GLY A 158 11.65 -39.33 23.26
N VAL A 159 10.35 -39.63 23.17
CA VAL A 159 9.24 -38.75 23.56
C VAL A 159 9.38 -38.23 25.00
N GLN A 160 9.85 -39.07 25.94
CA GLN A 160 9.97 -38.68 27.35
C GLN A 160 11.13 -37.72 27.64
N ASN A 161 12.10 -37.59 26.72
CA ASN A 161 13.31 -36.81 26.91
C ASN A 161 13.37 -35.56 26.02
N THR A 162 12.38 -35.35 25.15
CA THR A 162 12.37 -34.21 24.24
C THR A 162 11.45 -33.10 24.76
N PRO A 163 12.00 -31.93 25.16
CA PRO A 163 11.17 -30.79 25.49
C PRO A 163 10.53 -30.20 24.22
N ALA A 164 9.36 -29.59 24.38
CA ALA A 164 8.68 -28.86 23.31
C ALA A 164 9.20 -27.43 23.12
N TYR A 165 10.13 -26.98 23.97
CA TYR A 165 10.68 -25.62 23.98
C TYR A 165 9.61 -24.51 23.89
N ARG A 166 8.44 -24.70 24.52
CA ARG A 166 7.32 -23.75 24.47
C ARG A 166 7.76 -22.34 24.92
N GLY A 167 7.34 -21.32 24.17
CA GLY A 167 7.78 -19.95 24.42
C GLY A 167 9.20 -19.63 23.93
N LEU A 168 9.89 -20.56 23.25
CA LEU A 168 11.17 -20.31 22.58
C LEU A 168 10.99 -20.50 21.08
N CYS A 169 11.33 -19.47 20.31
CA CYS A 169 11.45 -19.55 18.87
C CYS A 169 12.76 -20.26 18.50
N TYR A 170 12.70 -21.29 17.65
CA TYR A 170 13.88 -22.05 17.25
C TYR A 170 13.76 -22.64 15.85
N LEU A 171 14.91 -22.96 15.25
CA LEU A 171 15.03 -23.64 13.97
C LEU A 171 15.66 -25.01 14.15
N VAL A 172 15.17 -26.01 13.43
CA VAL A 172 15.78 -27.35 13.35
C VAL A 172 16.21 -27.59 11.92
N PHE A 173 17.46 -27.99 11.73
CA PHE A 173 18.00 -28.48 10.47
C PHE A 173 18.15 -30.00 10.54
N GLU A 174 17.68 -30.69 9.51
CA GLU A 174 17.78 -32.13 9.33
C GLU A 174 18.64 -32.43 8.09
N GLY A 175 19.79 -33.04 8.32
CA GLY A 175 20.70 -33.45 7.25
C GLY A 175 21.29 -32.29 6.44
N LEU A 176 21.58 -31.14 7.06
CA LEU A 176 22.18 -29.99 6.36
C LEU A 176 23.55 -30.39 5.77
N PRO A 177 23.75 -30.31 4.44
CA PRO A 177 25.04 -30.59 3.83
C PRO A 177 26.10 -29.58 4.27
N LEU A 178 27.25 -30.08 4.73
CA LEU A 178 28.31 -29.25 5.30
C LEU A 178 29.49 -28.98 4.38
N THR A 179 29.50 -29.56 3.17
CA THR A 179 30.61 -29.45 2.22
C THR A 179 30.96 -27.99 1.92
N GLU A 180 29.95 -27.15 1.69
CA GLU A 180 30.12 -25.73 1.39
C GLU A 180 30.54 -24.89 2.60
N PHE A 181 30.40 -25.45 3.81
CA PHE A 181 30.73 -24.81 5.08
C PHE A 181 32.03 -25.37 5.69
N GLY A 182 32.85 -26.04 4.88
CA GLY A 182 34.12 -26.62 5.33
C GLY A 182 33.95 -27.79 6.31
N ASN A 183 32.85 -28.55 6.18
CA ASN A 183 32.52 -29.70 7.01
C ASN A 183 32.35 -29.39 8.50
N ARG A 184 31.90 -28.18 8.84
CA ARG A 184 31.48 -27.77 10.18
C ARG A 184 30.06 -27.21 10.14
N ILE A 185 29.39 -27.21 11.30
CA ILE A 185 28.12 -26.51 11.45
C ILE A 185 28.38 -25.01 11.21
N PRO A 186 27.68 -24.37 10.25
CA PRO A 186 27.82 -22.95 10.00
C PRO A 186 27.18 -22.11 11.11
N ASN A 187 27.60 -20.86 11.24
CA ASN A 187 26.92 -19.88 12.07
C ASN A 187 25.62 -19.49 11.37
N ILE A 188 24.47 -19.77 12.01
CA ILE A 188 23.14 -19.46 11.51
C ILE A 188 22.66 -18.14 12.12
N SER A 189 22.34 -17.20 11.25
CA SER A 189 21.60 -15.98 11.61
C SER A 189 20.36 -15.87 10.75
N VAL A 190 19.28 -15.31 11.29
CA VAL A 190 17.98 -15.23 10.63
C VAL A 190 17.32 -13.89 10.83
N GLU A 191 16.50 -13.48 9.87
CA GLU A 191 15.56 -12.39 10.05
C GLU A 191 14.28 -12.91 10.69
N LEU A 192 13.85 -12.23 11.75
CA LEU A 192 12.61 -12.52 12.45
C LEU A 192 11.84 -11.23 12.59
N CYS A 193 10.52 -11.32 12.42
CA CYS A 193 9.61 -10.23 12.72
C CYS A 193 8.65 -10.62 13.82
N ARG A 194 8.70 -9.88 14.93
CA ARG A 194 7.70 -9.96 15.98
C ARG A 194 6.81 -8.73 15.95
N VAL A 195 5.58 -8.92 15.48
CA VAL A 195 4.54 -7.87 15.44
C VAL A 195 4.38 -7.20 16.79
N VAL A 196 4.50 -5.87 16.81
CA VAL A 196 4.36 -5.06 18.04
C VAL A 196 3.15 -4.13 17.97
N GLY A 197 2.31 -4.18 19.00
CA GLY A 197 1.17 -3.26 19.14
C GLY A 197 -0.11 -3.81 18.51
N ASP A 198 -0.99 -2.90 18.09
CA ASP A 198 -2.39 -3.19 17.73
C ASP A 198 -2.71 -2.98 16.24
N LEU A 199 -1.81 -2.40 15.44
CA LEU A 199 -2.13 -2.05 14.05
C LEU A 199 -2.31 -3.28 13.17
N GLU A 200 -1.28 -4.12 13.00
CA GLU A 200 -1.31 -5.26 12.08
C GLU A 200 -2.43 -6.26 12.42
N PRO A 201 -2.71 -6.59 13.70
CA PRO A 201 -3.87 -7.39 14.05
C PRO A 201 -5.22 -6.73 13.76
N SER A 202 -5.28 -5.40 13.61
CA SER A 202 -6.51 -4.66 13.30
C SER A 202 -6.77 -4.53 11.79
N ILE A 203 -5.76 -4.77 10.95
CA ILE A 203 -5.88 -4.73 9.48
C ILE A 203 -6.67 -5.95 9.00
N LYS A 204 -7.83 -5.68 8.38
CA LYS A 204 -8.72 -6.70 7.79
C LYS A 204 -8.82 -6.61 6.27
N ALA A 205 -8.41 -5.48 5.70
CA ALA A 205 -8.36 -5.25 4.26
C ALA A 205 -7.13 -4.44 3.88
N ILE A 206 -6.53 -4.75 2.72
CA ILE A 206 -5.35 -4.06 2.20
C ILE A 206 -5.38 -4.05 0.67
N THR A 207 -4.78 -3.04 0.05
CA THR A 207 -4.52 -3.04 -1.39
C THR A 207 -3.16 -3.68 -1.70
N VAL A 208 -3.07 -4.35 -2.85
CA VAL A 208 -1.83 -4.95 -3.36
C VAL A 208 -1.49 -4.32 -4.71
N ILE A 209 -0.31 -3.71 -4.77
CA ILE A 209 0.29 -3.02 -5.92
C ILE A 209 1.56 -3.77 -6.37
N PRO A 210 2.29 -3.40 -7.45
CA PRO A 210 2.30 -2.10 -8.14
C PRO A 210 1.11 -1.85 -9.07
N GLY A 211 0.36 -2.88 -9.46
CA GLY A 211 -0.67 -2.80 -10.51
C GLY A 211 -0.12 -2.63 -11.93
N SER A 212 1.13 -2.19 -12.06
CA SER A 212 1.90 -2.07 -13.29
C SER A 212 3.12 -3.00 -13.25
N THR A 213 2.91 -4.30 -13.44
CA THR A 213 3.98 -5.30 -13.57
C THR A 213 3.55 -6.42 -14.50
N GLU A 214 4.24 -6.62 -15.63
CA GLU A 214 3.78 -7.56 -16.67
C GLU A 214 3.61 -9.01 -16.14
N PHE A 215 4.52 -9.48 -15.28
CA PHE A 215 4.53 -10.85 -14.72
C PHE A 215 4.74 -10.89 -13.19
N GLY A 216 4.81 -9.73 -12.51
CA GLY A 216 5.12 -9.68 -11.07
C GLY A 216 4.05 -10.29 -10.16
N TYR A 217 2.85 -10.53 -10.68
CA TYR A 217 1.77 -11.22 -9.98
C TYR A 217 1.76 -12.74 -10.18
N ASP A 218 2.64 -13.27 -11.02
CA ASP A 218 2.73 -14.72 -11.23
C ASP A 218 3.40 -15.39 -10.01
N PRO A 219 2.72 -16.31 -9.31
CA PRO A 219 3.29 -17.04 -8.18
C PRO A 219 4.42 -17.99 -8.61
N VAL A 220 4.57 -18.27 -9.90
CA VAL A 220 5.65 -19.09 -10.45
C VAL A 220 6.89 -18.22 -10.75
N PRO A 221 8.09 -18.60 -10.31
CA PRO A 221 9.33 -17.96 -10.72
C PRO A 221 9.51 -18.01 -12.24
N ARG A 222 9.71 -16.84 -12.85
CA ARG A 222 9.91 -16.63 -14.28
C ARG A 222 11.33 -16.12 -14.52
N VAL A 223 11.91 -16.61 -15.59
CA VAL A 223 13.21 -16.16 -16.09
C VAL A 223 13.07 -15.62 -17.50
N ARG A 224 13.83 -14.58 -17.81
CA ARG A 224 13.90 -13.97 -19.12
C ARG A 224 15.21 -14.34 -19.81
N ILE A 225 15.12 -14.82 -21.04
CA ILE A 225 16.28 -15.06 -21.91
C ILE A 225 16.66 -13.73 -22.56
N VAL A 226 17.81 -13.16 -22.18
CA VAL A 226 18.30 -11.87 -22.71
C VAL A 226 19.25 -12.05 -23.90
N SER A 227 19.99 -13.15 -23.93
CA SER A 227 20.84 -13.55 -25.06
C SER A 227 21.12 -15.06 -24.98
N PRO A 228 21.63 -15.72 -26.04
CA PRO A 228 22.02 -17.13 -25.96
C PRO A 228 22.94 -17.39 -24.77
N GLY A 229 22.55 -18.33 -23.90
CA GLY A 229 23.29 -18.69 -22.68
C GLY A 229 23.19 -17.70 -21.51
N LYS A 230 22.40 -16.62 -21.61
CA LYS A 230 22.21 -15.64 -20.54
C LYS A 230 20.73 -15.47 -20.20
N THR A 231 20.39 -15.76 -18.95
CA THR A 231 19.08 -15.53 -18.36
C THR A 231 19.17 -14.51 -17.23
N VAL A 232 18.07 -13.81 -16.97
CA VAL A 232 17.88 -12.95 -15.81
C VAL A 232 16.55 -13.30 -15.16
N SER A 233 16.41 -13.06 -13.86
CA SER A 233 15.13 -13.22 -13.18
C SER A 233 14.13 -12.18 -13.67
N GLU A 234 12.87 -12.58 -13.85
CA GLU A 234 11.77 -11.66 -14.21
C GLU A 234 10.95 -11.27 -12.98
N ASN A 235 10.62 -12.23 -12.11
CA ASN A 235 9.79 -12.01 -10.92
C ASN A 235 10.28 -12.84 -9.71
N ALA A 236 11.58 -13.12 -9.61
CA ALA A 236 12.19 -13.84 -8.48
C ALA A 236 13.51 -13.16 -8.11
N ASN A 237 13.41 -11.94 -7.58
CA ASN A 237 14.52 -11.01 -7.41
C ASN A 237 15.17 -11.08 -6.02
N GLN A 238 14.51 -11.71 -5.05
CA GLN A 238 15.04 -11.94 -3.70
C GLN A 238 15.64 -13.34 -3.51
N LEU A 239 14.88 -14.38 -3.88
CA LEU A 239 15.33 -15.78 -3.88
C LEU A 239 15.07 -16.35 -5.27
N GLY A 240 16.10 -16.87 -5.95
CA GLY A 240 16.01 -17.18 -7.39
C GLY A 240 14.97 -18.24 -7.77
N GLN A 241 14.46 -19.00 -6.79
CA GLN A 241 13.54 -20.11 -6.99
C GLN A 241 12.16 -19.88 -6.35
N THR A 242 11.92 -18.71 -5.75
CA THR A 242 10.63 -18.33 -5.18
C THR A 242 10.22 -17.00 -5.81
N SER A 243 8.98 -16.90 -6.27
CA SER A 243 8.50 -15.66 -6.89
C SER A 243 8.44 -14.55 -5.84
N ASP A 244 8.64 -13.32 -6.33
CA ASP A 244 8.49 -12.08 -5.58
C ASP A 244 7.09 -12.01 -4.96
N TRP A 245 6.07 -12.40 -5.72
CA TRP A 245 4.69 -12.54 -5.26
C TRP A 245 4.58 -13.44 -4.03
N SER A 246 5.07 -14.68 -4.10
CA SER A 246 4.93 -15.63 -3.01
C SER A 246 5.63 -15.15 -1.74
N ILE A 247 6.85 -14.61 -1.86
CA ILE A 247 7.58 -14.04 -0.70
C ILE A 247 6.78 -12.90 -0.07
N SER A 248 6.30 -11.96 -0.89
CA SER A 248 5.59 -10.78 -0.40
C SER A 248 4.25 -11.12 0.25
N ILE A 249 3.47 -12.02 -0.34
CA ILE A 249 2.15 -12.40 0.21
C ILE A 249 2.28 -13.32 1.42
N ASP A 250 3.32 -14.16 1.49
CA ASP A 250 3.66 -14.92 2.70
C ASP A 250 3.98 -13.98 3.88
N GLU A 251 4.75 -12.92 3.63
CA GLU A 251 5.04 -11.89 4.63
C GLU A 251 3.77 -11.15 5.07
N LEU A 252 2.94 -10.70 4.12
CA LEU A 252 1.66 -10.03 4.42
C LEU A 252 0.76 -10.88 5.32
N GLN A 253 0.59 -12.16 4.96
CA GLN A 253 -0.27 -13.08 5.69
C GLN A 253 0.27 -13.36 7.10
N ALA A 254 1.59 -13.44 7.25
CA ALA A 254 2.24 -13.65 8.53
C ALA A 254 2.12 -12.43 9.46
N LEU A 255 2.27 -11.21 8.92
CA LEU A 255 2.23 -9.98 9.72
C LEU A 255 0.80 -9.56 10.09
N CYS A 256 -0.18 -9.78 9.21
CA CYS A 256 -1.58 -9.37 9.40
C CYS A 256 -2.49 -10.59 9.61
N PRO A 257 -2.51 -11.20 10.81
CA PRO A 257 -3.18 -12.49 11.05
C PRO A 257 -4.71 -12.45 10.91
N ASN A 258 -5.31 -11.26 10.97
CA ASN A 258 -6.76 -11.06 10.83
C ASN A 258 -7.15 -10.51 9.44
N LEU A 259 -6.22 -10.51 8.47
CA LEU A 259 -6.48 -10.07 7.11
C LEU A 259 -7.52 -10.97 6.44
N LYS A 260 -8.55 -10.35 5.84
CA LYS A 260 -9.65 -11.05 5.17
C LYS A 260 -9.75 -10.68 3.70
N HIS A 261 -9.55 -9.41 3.37
CA HIS A 261 -9.77 -8.87 2.04
C HIS A 261 -8.46 -8.35 1.42
N VAL A 262 -8.22 -8.71 0.16
CA VAL A 262 -7.09 -8.19 -0.63
C VAL A 262 -7.64 -7.55 -1.89
N ALA A 263 -7.39 -6.25 -2.06
CA ALA A 263 -7.71 -5.52 -3.29
C ALA A 263 -6.52 -5.57 -4.25
N LEU A 264 -6.63 -6.40 -5.29
CA LEU A 264 -5.59 -6.58 -6.31
C LEU A 264 -5.72 -5.46 -7.36
N VAL A 265 -4.78 -4.51 -7.33
CA VAL A 265 -4.73 -3.40 -8.27
C VAL A 265 -4.19 -3.89 -9.61
N VAL A 266 -4.86 -3.57 -10.73
CA VAL A 266 -4.42 -3.98 -12.08
C VAL A 266 -4.63 -2.81 -13.04
N ALA A 267 -3.53 -2.31 -13.63
CA ALA A 267 -3.55 -1.04 -14.36
C ALA A 267 -3.57 -1.19 -15.90
N TRP A 268 -4.45 -0.41 -16.55
CA TRP A 268 -4.27 0.03 -17.94
C TRP A 268 -3.87 1.51 -17.96
N PHE A 269 -3.51 2.01 -19.14
CA PHE A 269 -2.86 3.30 -19.29
C PHE A 269 -3.68 4.25 -20.17
N GLY A 270 -3.97 5.43 -19.62
CA GLY A 270 -4.48 6.59 -20.34
C GLY A 270 -3.34 7.43 -20.93
N ASP A 271 -3.56 8.06 -22.09
CA ASP A 271 -2.51 8.73 -22.85
C ASP A 271 -2.79 10.18 -23.24
N ASP A 272 -3.92 10.73 -22.78
CA ASP A 272 -4.31 12.11 -23.00
C ASP A 272 -5.24 12.58 -21.84
N LEU A 273 -5.15 13.84 -21.43
CA LEU A 273 -6.07 14.45 -20.45
C LEU A 273 -7.41 14.84 -21.06
N ARG A 274 -7.51 14.94 -22.39
CA ARG A 274 -8.76 15.27 -23.10
C ARG A 274 -9.57 14.01 -23.25
N CYS A 275 -10.70 13.90 -22.57
CA CYS A 275 -11.51 12.67 -22.54
C CYS A 275 -11.90 12.20 -23.95
N GLY A 276 -12.27 13.13 -24.85
CA GLY A 276 -12.59 12.82 -26.24
C GLY A 276 -11.40 12.39 -27.12
N GLN A 277 -10.18 12.31 -26.58
CA GLN A 277 -8.97 11.85 -27.29
C GLN A 277 -8.20 10.77 -26.51
N CYS A 278 -8.47 10.63 -25.21
CA CYS A 278 -7.80 9.71 -24.31
C CYS A 278 -8.15 8.26 -24.65
N LYS A 279 -7.13 7.42 -24.83
CA LYS A 279 -7.28 5.99 -25.00
C LYS A 279 -6.89 5.28 -23.73
N ILE A 280 -7.74 4.37 -23.25
CA ILE A 280 -7.43 3.48 -22.13
C ILE A 280 -7.06 2.11 -22.69
N GLN A 281 -5.78 1.75 -22.61
CA GLN A 281 -5.26 0.52 -23.23
C GLN A 281 -4.13 -0.12 -22.41
N PRO A 282 -3.94 -1.44 -22.51
CA PRO A 282 -2.79 -2.08 -21.89
C PRO A 282 -1.51 -1.66 -22.62
N ARG A 283 -0.38 -1.68 -21.90
CA ARG A 283 0.93 -1.31 -22.44
C ARG A 283 2.02 -2.22 -21.88
N VAL A 284 3.16 -2.24 -22.57
CA VAL A 284 4.30 -3.13 -22.28
C VAL A 284 5.61 -2.36 -22.19
N GLU A 285 6.56 -2.86 -21.41
CA GLU A 285 7.85 -2.16 -21.14
C GLU A 285 8.78 -2.15 -22.35
N VAL A 286 8.80 -3.25 -23.10
CA VAL A 286 9.70 -3.48 -24.24
C VAL A 286 8.98 -4.20 -25.38
N SER A 287 9.49 -4.08 -26.61
CA SER A 287 8.87 -4.71 -27.80
C SER A 287 9.02 -6.23 -27.83
N THR A 288 10.07 -6.75 -27.18
CA THR A 288 10.41 -8.18 -27.19
C THR A 288 10.84 -8.60 -25.80
N LYS A 289 10.16 -9.62 -25.26
CA LYS A 289 10.51 -10.26 -23.99
C LYS A 289 10.32 -11.77 -24.15
N ASN A 290 11.41 -12.54 -24.01
CA ASN A 290 11.38 -13.99 -24.15
C ASN A 290 11.41 -14.64 -22.76
N ILE A 291 10.25 -15.13 -22.33
CA ILE A 291 10.07 -15.85 -21.06
C ILE A 291 9.60 -17.26 -21.45
N PRO A 292 10.36 -18.31 -21.13
CA PRO A 292 9.91 -19.67 -21.38
C PRO A 292 8.57 -19.97 -20.70
N ASP A 293 7.78 -20.82 -21.35
CA ASP A 293 6.53 -21.37 -20.80
C ASP A 293 5.39 -20.37 -20.54
N THR A 294 5.56 -19.10 -20.91
CA THR A 294 4.47 -18.12 -20.87
C THR A 294 4.66 -16.99 -21.89
N SER A 295 3.58 -16.28 -22.21
CA SER A 295 3.61 -15.11 -23.08
C SER A 295 2.72 -14.02 -22.48
N TRP A 296 3.11 -12.77 -22.70
CA TRP A 296 2.28 -11.64 -22.27
C TRP A 296 1.08 -11.53 -23.20
N VAL A 297 -0.13 -11.61 -22.62
CA VAL A 297 -1.41 -11.41 -23.30
C VAL A 297 -2.35 -10.66 -22.36
N VAL A 298 -3.04 -9.64 -22.88
CA VAL A 298 -4.11 -8.91 -22.17
C VAL A 298 -5.25 -8.63 -23.14
N SER A 299 -6.47 -9.00 -22.75
CA SER A 299 -7.66 -8.81 -23.60
C SER A 299 -7.49 -9.44 -25.00
N GLY A 300 -6.75 -10.54 -25.09
CA GLY A 300 -6.45 -11.26 -26.34
C GLY A 300 -5.36 -10.60 -27.19
N ASN A 301 -4.79 -9.48 -26.75
CA ASN A 301 -3.72 -8.78 -27.45
C ASN A 301 -2.37 -9.29 -26.99
N THR A 302 -1.50 -9.57 -27.95
CA THR A 302 -0.09 -9.84 -27.72
C THR A 302 0.70 -8.55 -27.55
N ARG A 303 1.92 -8.67 -27.02
CA ARG A 303 2.87 -7.55 -26.85
C ARG A 303 3.05 -6.68 -28.10
N ALA A 304 3.02 -7.28 -29.29
CA ALA A 304 3.24 -6.57 -30.55
C ALA A 304 2.04 -5.71 -31.00
N GLN A 305 0.88 -5.89 -30.37
CA GLN A 305 -0.37 -5.22 -30.74
C GLN A 305 -0.69 -4.03 -29.82
N VAL A 306 0.15 -3.76 -28.83
CA VAL A 306 -0.07 -2.73 -27.81
C VAL A 306 1.11 -1.75 -27.76
N PRO A 307 0.90 -0.49 -27.33
CA PRO A 307 1.97 0.49 -27.24
C PRO A 307 3.02 0.12 -26.20
N LEU A 308 4.25 0.61 -26.43
CA LEU A 308 5.28 0.61 -25.41
C LEU A 308 5.01 1.70 -24.36
N MET A 309 5.50 1.46 -23.15
CA MET A 309 5.62 2.50 -22.14
C MET A 309 6.51 3.64 -22.62
N THR A 310 6.13 4.86 -22.27
CA THR A 310 7.05 5.99 -22.43
C THR A 310 8.31 5.79 -21.57
N GLN A 311 9.37 6.51 -21.88
CA GLN A 311 10.67 6.37 -21.21
C GLN A 311 10.89 7.53 -20.23
N TYR A 312 11.52 7.23 -19.09
CA TYR A 312 11.99 8.20 -18.11
C TYR A 312 13.35 7.75 -17.56
N GLU A 313 14.33 8.66 -17.53
CA GLU A 313 15.70 8.42 -17.03
C GLU A 313 16.38 7.12 -17.54
N GLY A 314 16.09 6.73 -18.79
CA GLY A 314 16.71 5.57 -19.45
C GLY A 314 16.01 4.23 -19.22
N GLY A 315 14.87 4.21 -18.51
CA GLY A 315 14.00 3.04 -18.34
C GLY A 315 12.55 3.34 -18.71
N PRO A 316 11.67 2.31 -18.70
CA PRO A 316 10.24 2.53 -18.86
C PRO A 316 9.70 3.36 -17.70
N ALA A 317 8.78 4.28 -17.99
CA ALA A 317 8.21 5.17 -16.98
C ALA A 317 7.43 4.40 -15.92
N TYR A 318 6.71 3.35 -16.32
CA TYR A 318 6.02 2.41 -15.43
C TYR A 318 6.38 0.98 -15.83
N GLY A 319 6.08 0.00 -14.97
CA GLY A 319 5.98 -1.38 -15.44
C GLY A 319 4.79 -1.56 -16.39
N GLY A 320 4.78 -2.64 -17.17
CA GLY A 320 3.67 -2.92 -18.10
C GLY A 320 2.39 -3.39 -17.40
N THR A 321 1.27 -3.42 -18.11
CA THR A 321 0.02 -4.01 -17.60
C THR A 321 0.26 -5.48 -17.23
N PRO A 322 -0.18 -5.96 -16.06
CA PRO A 322 -0.11 -7.38 -15.71
C PRO A 322 -0.83 -8.25 -16.74
N SER A 323 -0.18 -9.33 -17.16
CA SER A 323 -0.79 -10.28 -18.09
C SER A 323 -2.01 -10.96 -17.48
N ASP A 324 -3.01 -11.27 -18.29
CA ASP A 324 -4.26 -11.87 -17.81
C ASP A 324 -4.01 -13.16 -17.02
N ASN A 325 -3.08 -14.01 -17.49
CA ASN A 325 -2.71 -15.24 -16.80
C ASN A 325 -2.05 -15.00 -15.44
N SER A 326 -1.25 -13.94 -15.27
CA SER A 326 -0.65 -13.60 -13.96
C SER A 326 -1.71 -13.11 -12.98
N VAL A 327 -2.69 -12.34 -13.45
CA VAL A 327 -3.83 -11.90 -12.64
C VAL A 327 -4.70 -13.09 -12.22
N LEU A 328 -5.00 -14.01 -13.14
CA LEU A 328 -5.74 -15.25 -12.82
C LEU A 328 -4.99 -16.10 -11.77
N ALA A 329 -3.68 -16.23 -11.91
CA ALA A 329 -2.84 -16.99 -10.97
C ALA A 329 -2.80 -16.33 -9.58
N ALA A 330 -2.67 -15.00 -9.51
CA ALA A 330 -2.73 -14.26 -8.25
C ALA A 330 -4.10 -14.39 -7.56
N ILE A 331 -5.21 -14.30 -8.30
CA ILE A 331 -6.56 -14.50 -7.74
C ILE A 331 -6.68 -15.93 -7.17
N ALA A 332 -6.18 -16.93 -7.88
CA ALA A 332 -6.20 -18.32 -7.42
C ALA A 332 -5.36 -18.53 -6.15
N ASP A 333 -4.15 -17.95 -6.11
CA ASP A 333 -3.25 -18.02 -4.94
C ASP A 333 -3.88 -17.36 -3.71
N LEU A 334 -4.38 -16.13 -3.83
CA LEU A 334 -5.06 -15.42 -2.73
C LEU A 334 -6.25 -16.21 -2.17
N LYS A 335 -7.08 -16.80 -3.05
CA LYS A 335 -8.20 -17.65 -2.61
C LYS A 335 -7.72 -18.92 -1.90
N SER A 336 -6.64 -19.54 -2.38
CA SER A 336 -6.07 -20.74 -1.75
C SER A 336 -5.55 -20.48 -0.34
N ARG A 337 -5.11 -19.25 -0.06
CA ARG A 337 -4.70 -18.75 1.25
C ARG A 337 -5.87 -18.38 2.16
N GLY A 338 -7.10 -18.39 1.63
CA GLY A 338 -8.32 -18.05 2.37
C GLY A 338 -8.74 -16.57 2.26
N PHE A 339 -8.07 -15.77 1.43
CA PHE A 339 -8.45 -14.37 1.26
C PHE A 339 -9.63 -14.17 0.32
N LYS A 340 -10.43 -13.15 0.62
CA LYS A 340 -11.48 -12.62 -0.26
C LYS A 340 -10.86 -11.60 -1.20
N VAL A 341 -10.97 -11.84 -2.50
CA VAL A 341 -10.35 -10.99 -3.52
C VAL A 341 -11.29 -9.88 -3.96
N THR A 342 -10.81 -8.64 -3.89
CA THR A 342 -11.41 -7.48 -4.54
C THR A 342 -10.59 -7.17 -5.79
N LEU A 343 -11.17 -7.24 -6.99
CA LEU A 343 -10.45 -6.83 -8.20
C LEU A 343 -10.56 -5.31 -8.34
N TYR A 344 -9.42 -4.64 -8.50
CA TYR A 344 -9.33 -3.20 -8.57
C TYR A 344 -8.68 -2.77 -9.90
N PRO A 345 -9.46 -2.73 -11.01
CA PRO A 345 -9.02 -2.10 -12.26
C PRO A 345 -8.67 -0.64 -12.04
N PHE A 346 -7.51 -0.23 -12.55
CA PHE A 346 -6.92 1.07 -12.28
C PHE A 346 -6.47 1.74 -13.58
N VAL A 347 -6.51 3.09 -13.62
CA VAL A 347 -6.02 3.87 -14.75
C VAL A 347 -4.78 4.64 -14.31
N MET A 348 -3.63 4.37 -14.93
CA MET A 348 -2.45 5.20 -14.80
C MET A 348 -2.29 6.10 -16.03
N MET A 349 -1.74 7.30 -15.88
CA MET A 349 -1.53 8.19 -17.02
C MET A 349 -0.08 8.11 -17.52
N ASP A 350 0.09 7.71 -18.78
CA ASP A 350 1.38 7.60 -19.46
C ASP A 350 1.55 8.73 -20.50
N ILE A 351 1.70 9.94 -19.99
CA ILE A 351 1.95 11.17 -20.76
C ILE A 351 3.37 11.63 -20.44
N ALA A 352 4.29 11.50 -21.40
CA ALA A 352 5.70 11.82 -21.19
C ALA A 352 5.98 13.31 -21.03
N HIS A 353 7.11 13.64 -20.41
CA HIS A 353 7.70 14.97 -20.45
C HIS A 353 7.91 15.44 -21.90
N GLY A 354 7.67 16.74 -22.16
CA GLY A 354 7.86 17.33 -23.49
C GLY A 354 6.90 16.81 -24.57
N ASN A 355 5.75 16.24 -24.18
CA ASN A 355 4.73 15.80 -25.13
C ASN A 355 4.16 16.96 -25.97
N GLY A 356 3.66 16.63 -27.16
CA GLY A 356 3.06 17.61 -28.10
C GLY A 356 1.54 17.74 -27.99
N LEU A 357 0.92 17.25 -26.91
CA LEU A 357 -0.54 17.24 -26.75
C LEU A 357 -1.03 18.63 -26.33
N THR A 358 -2.19 19.05 -26.82
CA THR A 358 -2.83 20.29 -26.33
C THR A 358 -3.39 20.05 -24.94
N ASP A 359 -3.01 20.89 -23.97
CA ASP A 359 -3.49 20.81 -22.61
C ASP A 359 -4.92 21.36 -22.50
N PRO A 360 -5.90 20.58 -22.02
CA PRO A 360 -7.29 21.03 -21.90
C PRO A 360 -7.47 22.18 -20.89
N TYR A 361 -6.58 22.31 -19.91
CA TYR A 361 -6.66 23.33 -18.84
C TYR A 361 -6.00 24.64 -19.23
N THR A 362 -5.07 24.65 -20.21
CA THR A 362 -4.37 25.89 -20.62
C THR A 362 -4.59 26.27 -22.08
N GLY A 363 -5.05 25.34 -22.93
CA GLY A 363 -5.18 25.51 -24.37
C GLY A 363 -3.86 25.53 -25.14
N THR A 364 -2.72 25.40 -24.45
CA THR A 364 -1.37 25.41 -25.05
C THR A 364 -0.83 24.00 -25.28
N VAL A 365 0.25 23.87 -26.04
CA VAL A 365 0.94 22.58 -26.25
C VAL A 365 1.75 22.22 -25.01
N GLY A 366 1.66 20.95 -24.60
CA GLY A 366 2.36 20.36 -23.47
C GLY A 366 1.40 20.06 -22.32
N GLN A 367 0.83 18.85 -22.31
CA GLN A 367 0.09 18.36 -21.14
C GLN A 367 1.04 18.07 -19.98
N SER A 368 0.51 18.16 -18.75
CA SER A 368 1.22 17.72 -17.54
C SER A 368 1.75 16.29 -17.69
N ALA A 369 3.00 16.07 -17.27
CA ALA A 369 3.65 14.77 -17.40
C ALA A 369 3.20 13.82 -16.29
N TYR A 370 2.86 12.58 -16.67
CA TYR A 370 2.43 11.51 -15.77
C TYR A 370 1.42 11.96 -14.70
N PRO A 371 0.33 12.65 -15.10
CA PRO A 371 -0.60 13.29 -14.17
C PRO A 371 -1.47 12.24 -13.45
N TRP A 372 -2.15 12.65 -12.40
CA TRP A 372 -3.18 11.80 -11.79
C TRP A 372 -4.38 11.61 -12.73
N ARG A 373 -5.00 10.42 -12.70
CA ARG A 373 -6.16 10.07 -13.56
C ARG A 373 -7.36 10.99 -13.37
N GLY A 374 -7.55 11.54 -12.18
CA GLY A 374 -8.61 12.51 -11.91
C GLY A 374 -8.42 13.86 -12.62
N ARG A 375 -7.33 14.05 -13.39
CA ARG A 375 -7.13 15.19 -14.29
C ARG A 375 -7.73 14.99 -15.69
N ILE A 376 -8.21 13.80 -16.06
CA ILE A 376 -8.90 13.60 -17.34
C ILE A 376 -10.19 14.44 -17.33
N THR A 377 -10.42 15.24 -18.37
CA THR A 377 -11.54 16.19 -18.43
C THR A 377 -11.97 16.49 -19.88
N CYS A 378 -13.01 17.29 -20.09
CA CYS A 378 -13.41 17.75 -21.42
C CYS A 378 -12.40 18.74 -22.02
N ALA A 379 -12.43 18.93 -23.33
CA ALA A 379 -11.55 19.85 -24.03
C ALA A 379 -12.36 20.90 -24.80
N PRO A 380 -12.22 22.19 -24.49
CA PRO A 380 -11.48 22.77 -23.34
C PRO A 380 -12.08 22.41 -21.97
N ALA A 381 -11.25 22.37 -20.92
CA ALA A 381 -11.68 22.02 -19.55
C ALA A 381 -12.68 23.03 -18.97
N PRO A 382 -13.46 22.66 -17.92
CA PRO A 382 -14.35 23.60 -17.25
C PRO A 382 -13.62 24.89 -16.84
N GLY A 383 -14.28 26.04 -17.04
CA GLY A 383 -13.70 27.37 -16.80
C GLY A 383 -12.83 27.92 -17.95
N GLN A 384 -12.48 27.11 -18.95
CA GLN A 384 -11.78 27.60 -20.14
C GLN A 384 -12.75 28.14 -21.20
N PRO A 385 -12.33 29.15 -22.00
CA PRO A 385 -13.16 29.68 -23.08
C PRO A 385 -13.60 28.59 -24.07
N GLY A 386 -14.91 28.48 -24.30
CA GLY A 386 -15.47 27.49 -25.22
C GLY A 386 -15.55 26.07 -24.68
N SER A 387 -15.37 25.86 -23.37
CA SER A 387 -15.61 24.56 -22.73
C SER A 387 -17.02 24.04 -23.04
N PRO A 388 -17.18 22.74 -23.35
CA PRO A 388 -18.50 22.14 -23.54
C PRO A 388 -19.21 21.82 -22.22
N ASP A 389 -18.54 21.98 -21.06
CA ASP A 389 -19.15 21.77 -19.74
C ASP A 389 -20.39 22.67 -19.54
N GLY A 390 -21.45 22.09 -18.97
CA GLY A 390 -22.77 22.69 -18.85
C GLY A 390 -23.61 22.65 -20.14
N THR A 391 -23.15 22.00 -21.21
CA THR A 391 -23.85 21.93 -22.51
C THR A 391 -23.98 20.50 -23.05
N GLY A 392 -24.95 20.25 -23.92
CA GLY A 392 -25.11 18.95 -24.59
C GLY A 392 -23.97 18.60 -25.57
N ALA A 393 -23.06 19.53 -25.90
CA ALA A 393 -21.89 19.22 -26.72
C ALA A 393 -20.89 18.31 -25.97
N LEU A 394 -20.98 18.25 -24.64
CA LEU A 394 -20.14 17.40 -23.80
C LEU A 394 -20.33 15.91 -24.08
N ASP A 395 -21.58 15.49 -24.38
CA ASP A 395 -21.96 14.08 -24.48
C ASP A 395 -21.08 13.31 -25.48
N ALA A 396 -20.73 13.94 -26.60
CA ALA A 396 -19.87 13.30 -27.61
C ALA A 396 -18.44 13.02 -27.11
N GLN A 397 -17.87 13.91 -26.29
CA GLN A 397 -16.52 13.73 -25.75
C GLN A 397 -16.51 12.64 -24.68
N VAL A 398 -17.51 12.64 -23.79
CA VAL A 398 -17.67 11.62 -22.75
C VAL A 398 -17.93 10.25 -23.37
N SER A 399 -18.84 10.15 -24.34
CA SER A 399 -19.12 8.90 -25.06
C SER A 399 -17.88 8.33 -25.76
N THR A 400 -17.02 9.20 -26.31
CA THR A 400 -15.74 8.77 -26.92
C THR A 400 -14.78 8.18 -25.89
N PHE A 401 -14.68 8.76 -24.71
CA PHE A 401 -13.87 8.22 -23.61
C PHE A 401 -14.40 6.89 -23.10
N THR A 402 -15.71 6.84 -22.86
CA THR A 402 -16.42 5.67 -22.34
C THR A 402 -16.31 4.50 -23.31
N GLY A 403 -16.48 4.76 -24.62
CA GLY A 403 -16.48 3.74 -25.66
C GLY A 403 -17.84 3.04 -25.81
N SER A 404 -17.95 2.26 -26.88
CA SER A 404 -19.12 1.50 -27.31
C SER A 404 -19.04 -0.01 -27.03
N ALA A 405 -17.95 -0.48 -26.38
CA ALA A 405 -17.80 -1.89 -26.03
C ALA A 405 -18.98 -2.44 -25.21
N THR A 406 -19.44 -3.63 -25.58
CA THR A 406 -20.56 -4.36 -24.98
C THR A 406 -20.11 -5.69 -24.37
N VAL A 407 -20.93 -6.27 -23.50
CA VAL A 407 -20.66 -7.59 -22.88
C VAL A 407 -20.46 -8.71 -23.92
N ALA A 408 -21.12 -8.61 -25.08
CA ALA A 408 -21.09 -9.61 -26.14
C ALA A 408 -19.78 -9.59 -26.94
N ASP A 409 -19.00 -8.51 -26.85
CA ASP A 409 -17.72 -8.36 -27.55
C ASP A 409 -16.60 -9.17 -26.91
N PHE A 410 -16.85 -9.77 -25.74
CA PHE A 410 -15.87 -10.53 -24.96
C PHE A 410 -16.19 -12.02 -24.94
N SER A 411 -15.17 -12.83 -25.22
CA SER A 411 -15.24 -14.29 -25.16
C SER A 411 -14.06 -14.88 -24.38
N ASN A 412 -14.24 -16.06 -23.79
CA ASN A 412 -13.16 -16.70 -23.03
C ASN A 412 -12.08 -17.21 -23.99
N GLY A 413 -10.82 -16.89 -23.71
CA GLY A 413 -9.64 -17.62 -24.19
C GLY A 413 -9.26 -18.71 -23.18
N SER A 414 -8.08 -19.34 -23.36
CA SER A 414 -7.57 -20.31 -22.38
C SER A 414 -7.19 -19.63 -21.07
N ASP A 415 -6.37 -18.58 -21.15
CA ASP A 415 -5.79 -17.86 -20.01
C ASP A 415 -5.88 -16.34 -20.19
N THR A 416 -6.90 -15.91 -20.95
CA THR A 416 -7.16 -14.51 -21.35
C THR A 416 -8.63 -14.36 -21.65
N ILE A 417 -9.11 -13.11 -21.73
CA ILE A 417 -10.39 -12.80 -22.40
C ILE A 417 -10.08 -12.25 -23.79
N ASN A 418 -10.75 -12.72 -24.84
CA ASN A 418 -10.61 -12.18 -26.19
C ASN A 418 -11.65 -11.09 -26.42
N TYR A 419 -11.24 -10.02 -27.12
CA TYR A 419 -12.13 -8.94 -27.53
C TYR A 419 -12.30 -8.92 -29.06
N SER A 420 -13.54 -8.83 -29.53
CA SER A 420 -13.90 -8.80 -30.96
C SER A 420 -14.87 -7.66 -31.33
N GLY A 421 -15.01 -6.66 -30.44
CA GLY A 421 -15.86 -5.49 -30.68
C GLY A 421 -15.18 -4.42 -31.56
N PRO A 422 -15.73 -3.20 -31.60
CA PRO A 422 -15.15 -2.07 -32.34
C PRO A 422 -13.68 -1.82 -32.00
N GLU A 423 -12.88 -1.39 -32.99
CA GLU A 423 -11.44 -1.10 -32.85
C GLU A 423 -11.20 0.24 -32.12
N GLU A 424 -11.55 0.27 -30.84
CA GLU A 424 -11.45 1.42 -29.95
C GLU A 424 -10.82 1.03 -28.60
N TRP A 425 -10.30 2.02 -27.88
CA TRP A 425 -9.69 1.87 -26.56
C TRP A 425 -10.41 2.76 -25.56
N GLY A 426 -11.63 2.36 -25.20
CA GLY A 426 -12.49 3.08 -24.25
C GLY A 426 -12.46 2.49 -22.84
N TYR A 427 -12.94 3.27 -21.88
CA TYR A 427 -13.03 2.88 -20.48
C TYR A 427 -13.88 1.63 -20.24
N ARG A 428 -15.03 1.52 -20.92
CA ARG A 428 -15.90 0.33 -20.83
C ARG A 428 -15.18 -0.94 -21.26
N ARG A 429 -14.32 -0.85 -22.28
CA ARG A 429 -13.55 -2.01 -22.75
C ARG A 429 -12.66 -2.58 -21.65
N MET A 430 -11.98 -1.72 -20.90
CA MET A 430 -11.14 -2.12 -19.77
C MET A 430 -11.98 -2.77 -18.65
N ILE A 431 -13.06 -2.13 -18.22
CA ILE A 431 -13.84 -2.61 -17.08
C ILE A 431 -14.58 -3.92 -17.41
N LEU A 432 -15.16 -4.05 -18.60
CA LEU A 432 -15.83 -5.28 -19.03
C LEU A 432 -14.83 -6.43 -19.23
N HIS A 433 -13.62 -6.15 -19.72
CA HIS A 433 -12.51 -7.11 -19.76
C HIS A 433 -12.26 -7.72 -18.38
N TYR A 434 -12.05 -6.88 -17.37
CA TYR A 434 -11.76 -7.35 -16.01
C TYR A 434 -12.95 -8.03 -15.33
N ALA A 435 -14.19 -7.62 -15.63
CA ALA A 435 -15.38 -8.34 -15.16
C ALA A 435 -15.44 -9.76 -15.74
N LYS A 436 -15.09 -9.93 -17.02
CA LYS A 436 -15.00 -11.25 -17.66
C LYS A 436 -13.83 -12.06 -17.13
N LEU A 437 -12.68 -11.43 -16.87
CA LEU A 437 -11.52 -12.10 -16.27
C LEU A 437 -11.84 -12.60 -14.86
N ALA A 438 -12.56 -11.80 -14.07
CA ALA A 438 -13.07 -12.20 -12.76
C ALA A 438 -14.02 -13.40 -12.84
N GLN A 439 -14.91 -13.43 -13.83
CA GLN A 439 -15.76 -14.59 -14.10
C GLN A 439 -14.92 -15.83 -14.46
N LEU A 440 -13.92 -15.67 -15.33
CA LEU A 440 -13.00 -16.75 -15.71
C LEU A 440 -12.18 -17.29 -14.52
N ALA A 441 -11.84 -16.44 -13.55
CA ALA A 441 -11.17 -16.81 -12.30
C ALA A 441 -12.07 -17.59 -11.31
N GLY A 442 -13.29 -17.97 -11.72
CA GLY A 442 -14.28 -18.61 -10.86
C GLY A 442 -14.96 -17.64 -9.88
N GLY A 443 -15.10 -16.37 -10.26
CA GLY A 443 -15.71 -15.30 -9.45
C GLY A 443 -14.73 -14.59 -8.51
N ILE A 444 -15.15 -13.49 -7.91
CA ILE A 444 -14.39 -12.73 -6.90
C ILE A 444 -15.35 -12.23 -5.82
N ASP A 445 -14.83 -11.72 -4.71
CA ASP A 445 -15.68 -11.23 -3.61
C ASP A 445 -16.20 -9.81 -3.88
N ALA A 446 -15.37 -8.95 -4.47
CA ALA A 446 -15.78 -7.61 -4.88
C ALA A 446 -15.03 -7.10 -6.11
N MET A 447 -15.54 -6.07 -6.77
CA MET A 447 -14.88 -5.37 -7.86
C MET A 447 -15.16 -3.87 -7.79
N LEU A 448 -14.12 -3.05 -8.02
CA LEU A 448 -14.32 -1.63 -8.25
C LEU A 448 -14.54 -1.39 -9.75
N ILE A 449 -15.59 -0.65 -10.10
CA ILE A 449 -15.88 -0.29 -11.50
C ILE A 449 -15.09 0.93 -11.96
N GLY A 450 -14.33 1.54 -11.05
CA GLY A 450 -13.53 2.73 -11.25
C GLY A 450 -13.09 3.33 -9.94
N SER A 451 -12.16 4.27 -10.01
CA SER A 451 -11.78 5.11 -8.88
C SER A 451 -11.17 6.44 -9.34
N GLU A 452 -11.41 7.50 -8.56
CA GLU A 452 -10.81 8.84 -8.68
C GLU A 452 -10.87 9.46 -10.08
N LEU A 453 -11.95 9.20 -10.83
CA LEU A 453 -12.21 9.83 -12.14
C LEU A 453 -12.91 11.19 -11.98
N ARG A 454 -12.51 11.94 -10.94
CA ARG A 454 -13.13 13.19 -10.48
C ARG A 454 -13.33 14.21 -11.60
N GLY A 455 -12.32 14.39 -12.46
CA GLY A 455 -12.40 15.32 -13.59
C GLY A 455 -13.44 14.96 -14.65
N LEU A 456 -13.91 13.71 -14.68
CA LEU A 456 -14.98 13.23 -15.56
C LEU A 456 -16.34 13.21 -14.84
N THR A 457 -16.39 12.75 -13.60
CA THR A 457 -17.65 12.68 -12.82
C THR A 457 -18.22 14.07 -12.52
N TRP A 458 -17.39 15.11 -12.52
CA TRP A 458 -17.82 16.51 -12.37
C TRP A 458 -18.30 17.19 -13.65
N LEU A 459 -18.16 16.56 -14.82
CA LEU A 459 -18.58 17.16 -16.08
C LEU A 459 -20.11 17.15 -16.22
N ARG A 460 -20.67 18.29 -16.63
CA ARG A 460 -22.11 18.55 -16.66
C ARG A 460 -22.60 18.69 -18.09
N ASN A 461 -23.72 18.07 -18.44
CA ASN A 461 -24.46 18.39 -19.68
C ASN A 461 -25.77 19.17 -19.40
N GLY A 462 -25.99 19.53 -18.14
CA GLY A 462 -27.06 20.39 -17.64
C GLY A 462 -26.84 20.75 -16.17
N PRO A 463 -27.74 21.53 -15.52
CA PRO A 463 -27.52 22.04 -14.16
C PRO A 463 -27.26 20.96 -13.10
N THR A 464 -27.90 19.80 -13.24
CA THR A 464 -27.80 18.67 -12.29
C THR A 464 -27.65 17.33 -13.03
N SER A 465 -27.03 17.34 -14.21
CA SER A 465 -26.95 16.18 -15.12
C SER A 465 -25.51 15.92 -15.52
N PHE A 466 -25.06 14.67 -15.37
CA PHE A 466 -23.65 14.26 -15.38
C PHE A 466 -23.45 13.03 -16.27
N PRO A 467 -23.13 13.20 -17.57
CA PRO A 467 -23.17 12.11 -18.55
C PRO A 467 -22.22 10.95 -18.20
N PHE A 468 -21.06 11.22 -17.61
CA PHE A 468 -20.16 10.13 -17.22
C PHE A 468 -20.68 9.32 -16.02
N VAL A 469 -21.46 9.95 -15.13
CA VAL A 469 -22.11 9.22 -14.03
C VAL A 469 -23.21 8.32 -14.58
N ASP A 470 -23.96 8.77 -15.60
CA ASP A 470 -24.94 7.94 -16.30
C ASP A 470 -24.26 6.73 -16.97
N ASP A 471 -23.13 6.94 -17.65
CA ASP A 471 -22.31 5.87 -18.24
C ASP A 471 -21.81 4.86 -17.18
N LEU A 472 -21.41 5.34 -15.99
CA LEU A 472 -20.99 4.48 -14.88
C LEU A 472 -22.15 3.63 -14.35
N ILE A 473 -23.37 4.16 -14.30
CA ILE A 473 -24.56 3.41 -13.88
C ILE A 473 -24.86 2.28 -14.87
N GLU A 474 -24.80 2.56 -16.18
CA GLU A 474 -24.97 1.54 -17.22
C GLU A 474 -23.85 0.48 -17.13
N LEU A 475 -22.59 0.92 -17.02
CA LEU A 475 -21.45 0.02 -16.87
C LEU A 475 -21.57 -0.86 -15.62
N ALA A 476 -22.04 -0.32 -14.49
CA ALA A 476 -22.28 -1.08 -13.27
C ALA A 476 -23.32 -2.20 -13.50
N ALA A 477 -24.39 -1.91 -14.25
CA ALA A 477 -25.41 -2.89 -14.59
C ALA A 477 -24.87 -4.02 -15.48
N ASP A 478 -24.02 -3.69 -16.45
CA ASP A 478 -23.37 -4.70 -17.31
C ASP A 478 -22.38 -5.56 -16.55
N VAL A 479 -21.54 -4.94 -15.70
CA VAL A 479 -20.62 -5.67 -14.81
C VAL A 479 -21.41 -6.60 -13.90
N ARG A 480 -22.51 -6.13 -13.29
CA ARG A 480 -23.42 -6.94 -12.48
C ARG A 480 -23.95 -8.16 -13.26
N GLY A 481 -24.32 -7.98 -14.52
CA GLY A 481 -24.76 -9.05 -15.41
C GLY A 481 -23.70 -10.12 -15.65
N ILE A 482 -22.41 -9.76 -15.63
CA ILE A 482 -21.28 -10.69 -15.80
C ILE A 482 -20.95 -11.41 -14.49
N VAL A 483 -20.70 -10.65 -13.41
CA VAL A 483 -20.15 -11.19 -12.16
C VAL A 483 -21.20 -11.73 -11.19
N GLY A 484 -22.48 -11.50 -11.48
CA GLY A 484 -23.61 -11.98 -10.67
C GLY A 484 -23.80 -11.23 -9.34
N PRO A 485 -24.80 -11.62 -8.54
CA PRO A 485 -25.17 -10.93 -7.29
C PRO A 485 -24.23 -11.25 -6.10
N SER A 486 -23.43 -12.31 -6.19
CA SER A 486 -22.48 -12.70 -5.12
C SER A 486 -21.27 -11.79 -5.05
N THR A 487 -20.84 -11.24 -6.18
CA THR A 487 -19.70 -10.32 -6.27
C THR A 487 -20.17 -8.92 -5.90
N LYS A 488 -19.53 -8.27 -4.94
CA LYS A 488 -19.90 -6.91 -4.54
C LYS A 488 -19.32 -5.85 -5.46
N LEU A 489 -20.08 -4.82 -5.82
CA LEU A 489 -19.62 -3.74 -6.72
C LEU A 489 -19.61 -2.40 -6.01
N SER A 490 -18.56 -1.61 -6.28
CA SER A 490 -18.44 -0.22 -5.81
C SER A 490 -17.65 0.63 -6.80
N TYR A 491 -17.60 1.93 -6.57
CA TYR A 491 -16.72 2.91 -7.21
C TYR A 491 -15.90 3.59 -6.10
N GLY A 492 -14.58 3.70 -6.26
CA GLY A 492 -13.71 4.37 -5.28
C GLY A 492 -13.67 5.88 -5.55
N ALA A 493 -14.59 6.64 -4.95
CA ALA A 493 -14.58 8.09 -5.14
C ALA A 493 -13.41 8.72 -4.38
N ASP A 494 -12.74 9.71 -4.99
CA ASP A 494 -11.74 10.51 -4.30
C ASP A 494 -12.36 11.15 -3.03
N TRP A 495 -11.56 11.33 -1.98
CA TRP A 495 -12.02 11.97 -0.73
C TRP A 495 -12.65 13.35 -0.94
N SER A 496 -12.31 14.07 -2.01
CA SER A 496 -12.91 15.36 -2.38
C SER A 496 -14.08 15.26 -3.37
N GLU A 497 -14.38 14.06 -3.87
CA GLU A 497 -15.39 13.77 -4.90
C GLU A 497 -16.71 13.28 -4.28
N TYR A 498 -16.65 12.34 -3.33
CA TYR A 498 -17.81 11.56 -2.88
C TYR A 498 -18.97 12.41 -2.32
N ALA A 499 -18.66 13.50 -1.63
CA ALA A 499 -19.61 14.29 -0.84
C ALA A 499 -20.50 15.22 -1.68
N GLY A 500 -20.27 15.33 -2.98
CA GLY A 500 -20.99 16.22 -3.89
C GLY A 500 -20.19 17.44 -4.35
N LEU A 501 -20.46 17.85 -5.59
CA LEU A 501 -19.78 18.90 -6.34
C LEU A 501 -20.18 20.28 -5.83
N GLN A 502 -19.17 21.16 -5.70
CA GLN A 502 -19.31 22.60 -5.47
C GLN A 502 -18.67 23.32 -6.67
N PRO A 503 -19.46 23.65 -7.71
CA PRO A 503 -18.92 24.15 -8.96
C PRO A 503 -18.33 25.57 -8.80
N PRO A 504 -17.07 25.83 -9.21
CA PRO A 504 -16.44 27.14 -9.04
C PRO A 504 -17.17 28.30 -9.74
N ASP A 505 -17.88 28.01 -10.83
CA ASP A 505 -18.65 28.97 -11.63
C ASP A 505 -20.05 29.26 -11.06
N ALA A 506 -20.51 28.50 -10.07
CA ALA A 506 -21.75 28.76 -9.35
C ALA A 506 -21.54 28.65 -7.82
N PRO A 507 -20.88 29.65 -7.19
CA PRO A 507 -20.68 29.67 -5.75
C PRO A 507 -22.01 29.56 -4.98
N GLY A 508 -22.05 28.64 -4.01
CA GLY A 508 -23.24 28.33 -3.22
C GLY A 508 -24.00 27.08 -3.71
N ASP A 509 -23.66 26.56 -4.88
CA ASP A 509 -24.23 25.30 -5.35
C ASP A 509 -23.62 24.11 -4.62
N LYS A 510 -24.47 23.11 -4.35
CA LYS A 510 -24.09 21.81 -3.79
C LYS A 510 -24.86 20.74 -4.54
N ILE A 511 -24.19 20.04 -5.45
CA ILE A 511 -24.81 19.05 -6.32
C ILE A 511 -24.30 17.65 -5.97
N PHE A 512 -25.17 16.79 -5.51
CA PHE A 512 -24.84 15.40 -5.15
C PHE A 512 -24.79 14.51 -6.40
N HIS A 513 -23.85 14.83 -7.30
CA HIS A 513 -23.72 14.25 -8.63
C HIS A 513 -23.60 12.72 -8.65
N LEU A 514 -23.01 12.09 -7.63
CA LEU A 514 -22.87 10.63 -7.55
C LEU A 514 -24.07 9.90 -6.91
N ASP A 515 -25.07 10.61 -6.38
CA ASP A 515 -26.18 9.96 -5.68
C ASP A 515 -26.97 8.99 -6.56
N ALA A 516 -27.06 9.24 -7.86
CA ALA A 516 -27.70 8.30 -8.79
C ALA A 516 -26.92 6.98 -8.91
N LEU A 517 -25.58 7.05 -8.94
CA LEU A 517 -24.72 5.87 -8.90
C LEU A 517 -24.83 5.16 -7.55
N TRP A 518 -24.79 5.91 -6.45
CA TRP A 518 -24.96 5.38 -5.11
C TRP A 518 -26.35 4.80 -4.86
N ALA A 519 -27.39 5.26 -5.54
CA ALA A 519 -28.74 4.68 -5.45
C ALA A 519 -28.93 3.46 -6.36
N SER A 520 -28.10 3.30 -7.41
CA SER A 520 -28.20 2.19 -8.36
C SER A 520 -28.19 0.83 -7.65
N SER A 521 -29.12 -0.06 -7.99
CA SER A 521 -29.16 -1.41 -7.42
C SER A 521 -27.95 -2.27 -7.82
N ALA A 522 -27.16 -1.84 -8.80
CA ALA A 522 -25.94 -2.53 -9.20
C ALA A 522 -24.78 -2.30 -8.23
N ILE A 523 -24.77 -1.21 -7.47
CA ILE A 523 -23.72 -0.85 -6.51
C ILE A 523 -24.10 -1.35 -5.11
N ASP A 524 -23.19 -1.98 -4.38
CA ASP A 524 -23.43 -2.52 -3.04
C ASP A 524 -22.97 -1.59 -1.90
N ALA A 525 -21.99 -0.72 -2.15
CA ALA A 525 -21.39 0.15 -1.14
C ALA A 525 -20.96 1.49 -1.75
N VAL A 526 -20.85 2.52 -0.91
CA VAL A 526 -20.22 3.79 -1.26
C VAL A 526 -18.72 3.64 -1.01
N GLY A 527 -17.90 3.68 -2.05
CA GLY A 527 -16.44 3.63 -1.93
C GLY A 527 -15.85 5.03 -1.79
N ILE A 528 -14.94 5.20 -0.83
CA ILE A 528 -14.20 6.45 -0.60
C ILE A 528 -12.71 6.12 -0.49
N ASP A 529 -11.90 6.77 -1.30
CA ASP A 529 -10.44 6.78 -1.16
C ASP A 529 -10.07 7.85 -0.13
N ASN A 530 -10.02 7.44 1.14
CA ASN A 530 -10.02 8.33 2.29
C ASN A 530 -8.62 8.86 2.63
N TYR A 531 -8.34 10.04 2.11
CA TYR A 531 -7.10 10.78 2.34
C TYR A 531 -7.33 12.13 3.04
N MET A 532 -8.33 12.22 3.91
CA MET A 532 -8.70 13.46 4.59
C MET A 532 -7.64 13.85 5.66
N PRO A 533 -7.22 15.14 5.75
CA PRO A 533 -6.23 15.58 6.74
C PRO A 533 -6.62 15.30 8.18
N LEU A 534 -5.67 14.86 9.02
CA LEU A 534 -5.86 14.67 10.47
C LEU A 534 -5.01 15.62 11.32
N SER A 535 -4.30 16.56 10.69
CA SER A 535 -3.34 17.41 11.38
C SER A 535 -3.06 18.71 10.64
N ASP A 536 -2.68 19.77 11.36
CA ASP A 536 -2.18 21.03 10.81
C ASP A 536 -0.93 21.53 11.60
N TRP A 537 -0.06 20.60 11.99
CA TRP A 537 1.26 20.87 12.58
C TRP A 537 2.25 21.42 11.54
N ARG A 538 3.05 22.42 11.89
CA ARG A 538 3.82 23.22 10.93
C ARG A 538 5.32 23.26 11.17
N GLY A 539 5.79 22.94 12.36
CA GLY A 539 7.20 23.05 12.75
C GLY A 539 7.64 24.48 12.99
N VAL A 540 6.76 25.35 13.50
CA VAL A 540 7.03 26.76 13.84
C VAL A 540 6.90 26.99 15.34
N GLU A 541 7.37 28.12 15.86
CA GLU A 541 7.31 28.42 17.30
C GLU A 541 5.85 28.52 17.82
N GLU A 542 4.96 29.14 17.04
CA GLU A 542 3.53 29.24 17.33
C GLU A 542 2.74 28.20 16.51
N GLU A 543 2.69 26.96 17.01
CA GLU A 543 1.94 25.86 16.38
C GLU A 543 0.43 26.04 16.55
N PRO A 544 -0.37 26.04 15.46
CA PRO A 544 -1.83 26.18 15.55
C PRO A 544 -2.50 25.10 16.41
N ASP A 545 -1.96 23.88 16.38
CA ASP A 545 -2.50 22.74 17.12
C ASP A 545 -1.83 22.49 18.48
N ALA A 546 -0.84 23.30 18.89
CA ALA A 546 -0.24 23.16 20.22
C ALA A 546 -1.23 23.42 21.37
N ALA A 547 -2.35 24.10 21.09
CA ALA A 547 -3.42 24.31 22.07
C ALA A 547 -4.23 23.02 22.37
N VAL A 548 -4.24 22.06 21.44
CA VAL A 548 -5.06 20.83 21.54
C VAL A 548 -4.23 19.55 21.63
N ALA A 549 -2.95 19.59 21.24
CA ALA A 549 -2.03 18.45 21.30
C ALA A 549 -0.60 18.90 21.60
N LYS A 550 0.19 18.02 22.21
CA LYS A 550 1.61 18.24 22.53
C LYS A 550 2.54 17.95 21.35
N HIS A 551 2.14 17.07 20.45
CA HIS A 551 2.90 16.66 19.27
C HIS A 551 1.98 15.99 18.23
N PRO A 552 2.36 15.92 16.93
CA PRO A 552 1.49 15.41 15.86
C PRO A 552 1.15 13.91 15.98
N TYR A 553 1.94 13.15 16.75
CA TYR A 553 1.76 11.70 16.88
C TYR A 553 0.70 11.25 17.90
N GLN A 554 0.05 12.15 18.64
CA GLN A 554 -0.91 11.74 19.68
C GLN A 554 -2.16 11.11 19.07
N LEU A 555 -2.52 9.88 19.49
CA LEU A 555 -3.67 9.16 18.94
C LEU A 555 -4.99 9.90 19.15
N ASP A 556 -5.27 10.35 20.38
CA ASP A 556 -6.50 11.08 20.68
C ASP A 556 -6.66 12.36 19.84
N TYR A 557 -5.54 13.02 19.52
CA TYR A 557 -5.54 14.19 18.63
C TYR A 557 -5.86 13.82 17.19
N LEU A 558 -5.19 12.79 16.64
CA LEU A 558 -5.47 12.31 15.29
C LEU A 558 -6.92 11.81 15.17
N GLN A 559 -7.41 11.10 16.19
CA GLN A 559 -8.79 10.61 16.28
C GLN A 559 -9.82 11.75 16.35
N ALA A 560 -9.59 12.75 17.21
CA ALA A 560 -10.46 13.92 17.30
C ALA A 560 -10.57 14.66 15.95
N ASN A 561 -9.52 14.59 15.14
CA ASN A 561 -9.55 15.12 13.79
C ASN A 561 -10.22 14.19 12.77
N ILE A 562 -10.60 12.94 13.03
CA ILE A 562 -11.29 12.12 12.01
C ILE A 562 -12.64 12.73 11.61
N ALA A 563 -13.41 13.19 12.61
CA ALA A 563 -14.65 13.95 12.43
C ALA A 563 -14.52 15.36 13.04
N GLY A 564 -13.39 16.02 12.76
CA GLY A 564 -13.02 17.35 13.27
C GLY A 564 -11.92 18.01 12.43
N GLY A 565 -11.49 19.21 12.82
CA GLY A 565 -10.38 19.93 12.19
C GLY A 565 -10.65 20.42 10.77
N GLU A 566 -9.60 20.43 9.92
CA GLU A 566 -9.71 20.85 8.53
C GLU A 566 -10.71 19.97 7.77
N GLY A 567 -11.69 20.57 7.10
CA GLY A 567 -12.74 19.87 6.36
C GLY A 567 -13.95 19.44 7.21
N PHE A 568 -13.97 19.76 8.52
CA PHE A 568 -15.13 19.57 9.39
C PHE A 568 -15.47 20.83 10.21
N ASP A 569 -14.52 21.31 11.00
CA ASP A 569 -14.70 22.50 11.84
C ASP A 569 -14.39 23.77 11.07
N TRP A 570 -13.36 23.71 10.22
CA TRP A 570 -12.82 24.86 9.49
C TRP A 570 -12.16 24.45 8.17
N TYR A 571 -11.85 25.43 7.32
CA TYR A 571 -11.06 25.28 6.09
C TYR A 571 -10.15 26.50 5.88
N TYR A 572 -9.19 26.38 4.96
CA TYR A 572 -8.40 27.52 4.47
C TYR A 572 -9.02 28.06 3.17
N ALA A 573 -9.39 29.33 3.15
CA ALA A 573 -10.05 29.95 1.99
C ALA A 573 -9.08 30.30 0.84
N SER A 574 -7.79 30.33 1.14
CA SER A 574 -6.72 30.57 0.17
C SER A 574 -5.40 29.94 0.64
N ASP A 575 -4.42 29.83 -0.27
CA ASP A 575 -3.06 29.42 0.10
C ASP A 575 -2.42 30.42 1.09
N ALA A 576 -2.71 31.71 0.94
CA ALA A 576 -2.26 32.74 1.88
C ALA A 576 -2.86 32.53 3.28
N ASP A 577 -4.14 32.17 3.39
CA ASP A 577 -4.76 31.83 4.68
C ASP A 577 -4.13 30.58 5.27
N ARG A 578 -3.82 29.57 4.43
CA ARG A 578 -3.09 28.38 4.86
C ARG A 578 -1.73 28.76 5.41
N GLU A 579 -0.91 29.53 4.70
CA GLU A 579 0.41 29.96 5.16
C GLU A 579 0.34 30.70 6.51
N ASN A 580 -0.68 31.54 6.71
CA ASN A 580 -0.85 32.36 7.91
C ASN A 580 -1.71 31.72 9.02
N ALA A 581 -2.11 30.45 8.86
CA ALA A 581 -2.97 29.72 9.82
C ALA A 581 -4.34 30.39 10.09
N ILE A 582 -4.90 31.08 9.07
CA ILE A 582 -6.20 31.74 9.16
C ILE A 582 -7.30 30.70 8.87
N ARG A 583 -7.79 30.05 9.93
CA ARG A 583 -8.84 29.01 9.86
C ARG A 583 -10.22 29.64 9.74
N THR A 584 -10.94 29.36 8.65
CA THR A 584 -12.31 29.84 8.44
C THR A 584 -13.33 28.78 8.88
N PRO A 585 -14.25 29.06 9.82
CA PRO A 585 -15.24 28.08 10.27
C PRO A 585 -16.16 27.60 9.16
N ILE A 586 -16.47 26.30 9.14
CA ILE A 586 -17.47 25.72 8.23
C ILE A 586 -18.86 25.84 8.86
N THR A 587 -19.73 26.63 8.22
CA THR A 587 -21.11 26.90 8.66
C THR A 587 -22.04 27.00 7.46
N ASP A 588 -23.33 26.74 7.69
CA ASP A 588 -24.40 26.94 6.70
C ASP A 588 -25.27 28.18 7.01
N GLY A 589 -24.88 28.97 8.01
CA GLY A 589 -25.60 30.17 8.42
C GLY A 589 -27.08 29.90 8.70
N VAL A 590 -27.97 30.60 7.98
CA VAL A 590 -29.43 30.48 8.14
C VAL A 590 -30.02 29.17 7.62
N GLY A 591 -29.28 28.42 6.78
CA GLY A 591 -29.73 27.13 6.25
C GLY A 591 -29.67 26.01 7.29
N GLY A 592 -28.77 26.13 8.28
CA GLY A 592 -28.70 25.22 9.43
C GLY A 592 -28.24 23.79 9.12
N GLU A 593 -27.72 23.52 7.92
CA GLU A 593 -27.23 22.20 7.48
C GLU A 593 -25.69 22.23 7.24
N PRO A 594 -24.84 22.50 8.25
CA PRO A 594 -23.40 22.65 8.05
C PRO A 594 -22.73 21.39 7.48
N TRP A 595 -23.30 20.21 7.71
CA TRP A 595 -22.79 18.93 7.20
C TRP A 595 -22.67 18.89 5.66
N LEU A 596 -23.45 19.68 4.92
CA LEU A 596 -23.36 19.79 3.47
C LEU A 596 -21.97 20.25 2.99
N TRP A 597 -21.32 21.07 3.82
CA TRP A 597 -20.04 21.73 3.54
C TRP A 597 -18.88 21.05 4.26
N ARG A 598 -19.16 20.07 5.12
CA ARG A 598 -18.15 19.33 5.88
C ARG A 598 -17.77 18.05 5.15
N LEU A 599 -16.65 18.11 4.46
CA LEU A 599 -16.11 16.97 3.71
C LEU A 599 -15.88 15.73 4.57
N LYS A 600 -15.64 15.88 5.88
CA LYS A 600 -15.37 14.77 6.80
C LYS A 600 -16.59 14.31 7.58
N ASP A 601 -17.73 14.97 7.39
CA ASP A 601 -18.98 14.62 8.09
C ASP A 601 -19.70 13.46 7.39
N ILE A 602 -18.98 12.35 7.26
CA ILE A 602 -19.42 11.11 6.61
C ILE A 602 -20.71 10.61 7.26
N LYS A 603 -20.83 10.75 8.59
CA LYS A 603 -22.02 10.34 9.34
C LYS A 603 -23.26 11.11 8.94
N ASN A 604 -23.21 12.44 8.92
CA ASN A 604 -24.40 13.20 8.54
C ASN A 604 -24.66 13.11 7.04
N TRP A 605 -23.64 13.02 6.18
CA TRP A 605 -23.84 12.70 4.76
C TRP A 605 -24.63 11.39 4.61
N TRP A 606 -24.17 10.31 5.24
CA TRP A 606 -24.82 9.00 5.14
C TRP A 606 -26.24 8.96 5.76
N SER A 607 -26.47 9.71 6.84
CA SER A 607 -27.71 9.65 7.64
C SER A 607 -28.84 10.55 7.16
N ASN A 608 -28.58 11.52 6.26
CA ASN A 608 -29.56 12.54 5.88
C ASN A 608 -30.04 12.37 4.43
N ALA A 609 -31.26 12.86 4.16
CA ALA A 609 -31.75 12.97 2.80
C ALA A 609 -30.99 14.08 2.08
N HIS A 610 -30.48 13.79 0.88
CA HIS A 610 -29.74 14.77 0.10
C HIS A 610 -30.69 15.60 -0.73
N HIS A 611 -30.49 16.91 -0.72
CA HIS A 611 -31.19 17.85 -1.59
C HIS A 611 -30.15 18.73 -2.24
N ASN A 612 -30.15 18.79 -3.57
CA ASN A 612 -29.25 19.71 -4.26
C ASN A 612 -29.53 21.15 -3.82
N ARG A 613 -28.50 21.98 -3.86
CA ARG A 613 -28.64 23.43 -3.80
C ARG A 613 -28.22 24.02 -5.12
N VAL A 614 -29.16 24.66 -5.81
CA VAL A 614 -28.93 25.35 -7.08
C VAL A 614 -29.20 26.84 -6.86
N GLY A 615 -28.25 27.69 -7.22
CA GLY A 615 -28.22 29.09 -6.82
C GLY A 615 -28.22 29.28 -5.30
N GLY A 616 -27.65 28.33 -4.54
CA GLY A 616 -27.72 28.31 -3.07
C GLY A 616 -29.08 27.97 -2.47
N VAL A 617 -30.09 27.62 -3.28
CA VAL A 617 -31.44 27.28 -2.81
C VAL A 617 -31.61 25.77 -2.75
N ARG A 618 -32.01 25.26 -1.58
CA ARG A 618 -32.32 23.84 -1.36
C ARG A 618 -33.53 23.40 -2.17
N ASP A 619 -33.34 22.38 -3.01
CA ASP A 619 -34.40 21.79 -3.79
C ASP A 619 -35.49 21.17 -2.90
N ALA A 620 -36.74 21.29 -3.33
CA ALA A 620 -37.87 20.71 -2.59
C ALA A 620 -37.85 19.17 -2.62
N VAL A 621 -37.33 18.59 -3.70
CA VAL A 621 -37.25 17.14 -3.93
C VAL A 621 -35.85 16.67 -3.57
N ALA A 622 -35.77 15.55 -2.84
CA ALA A 622 -34.50 14.92 -2.53
C ALA A 622 -33.93 14.23 -3.77
N THR A 623 -32.62 14.01 -3.79
CA THR A 623 -31.96 13.15 -4.77
C THR A 623 -32.42 11.68 -4.57
N PRO A 624 -32.05 10.76 -5.47
CA PRO A 624 -32.34 9.34 -5.28
C PRO A 624 -31.67 8.67 -4.07
N TRP A 625 -30.73 9.35 -3.38
CA TRP A 625 -30.08 8.79 -2.19
C TRP A 625 -31.11 8.52 -1.09
N VAL A 626 -31.12 7.27 -0.62
CA VAL A 626 -31.90 6.87 0.55
C VAL A 626 -30.97 6.85 1.76
N PRO A 627 -31.26 7.62 2.82
CA PRO A 627 -30.41 7.63 4.01
C PRO A 627 -30.15 6.25 4.55
N GLN A 628 -28.89 5.99 4.89
CA GLN A 628 -28.42 4.73 5.45
C GLN A 628 -28.58 3.49 4.56
N SER A 629 -28.90 3.65 3.27
CA SER A 629 -29.27 2.53 2.40
C SER A 629 -28.12 1.60 2.04
N LYS A 630 -26.88 2.07 2.11
CA LYS A 630 -25.68 1.30 1.77
C LYS A 630 -24.55 1.54 2.76
N PRO A 631 -23.72 0.54 3.04
CA PRO A 631 -22.49 0.73 3.80
C PRO A 631 -21.48 1.55 3.00
N ILE A 632 -20.55 2.15 3.74
CA ILE A 632 -19.38 2.83 3.25
C ILE A 632 -18.20 1.87 3.36
N TRP A 633 -17.36 1.87 2.34
CA TRP A 633 -16.05 1.23 2.32
C TRP A 633 -14.99 2.31 2.14
N PHE A 634 -13.89 2.21 2.89
CA PHE A 634 -12.70 2.96 2.54
C PHE A 634 -11.91 2.10 1.55
N THR A 635 -12.11 2.37 0.26
CA THR A 635 -11.47 1.66 -0.84
C THR A 635 -9.96 1.91 -0.89
N GLU A 636 -9.54 3.04 -0.32
CA GLU A 636 -8.17 3.34 0.07
C GLU A 636 -8.15 4.09 1.42
N LEU A 637 -7.12 3.85 2.23
CA LEU A 637 -6.85 4.59 3.46
C LEU A 637 -5.33 4.59 3.72
N GLY A 638 -4.74 5.76 3.89
CA GLY A 638 -3.35 5.86 4.35
C GLY A 638 -2.79 7.27 4.29
N CYS A 639 -1.53 7.40 4.70
CA CYS A 639 -0.73 8.59 4.43
C CYS A 639 0.70 8.18 4.09
N GLY A 640 1.46 9.07 3.47
CA GLY A 640 2.89 8.86 3.24
C GLY A 640 3.67 8.72 4.56
N ALA A 641 4.71 7.89 4.57
CA ALA A 641 5.67 7.76 5.67
C ALA A 641 6.68 8.91 5.67
N VAL A 642 6.19 10.13 5.85
CA VAL A 642 6.96 11.36 5.74
C VAL A 642 6.51 12.32 6.83
N ASP A 643 7.41 13.17 7.31
CA ASP A 643 7.12 14.25 8.27
C ASP A 643 5.82 14.96 7.88
N LYS A 644 4.88 15.07 8.82
CA LYS A 644 3.53 15.63 8.61
C LYS A 644 2.70 14.95 7.52
N GLY A 645 2.91 13.65 7.28
CA GLY A 645 2.08 12.84 6.37
C GLY A 645 0.57 13.01 6.59
N ALA A 646 0.16 13.16 7.86
CA ALA A 646 -1.22 13.37 8.25
C ALA A 646 -1.82 14.73 7.85
N ASN A 647 -1.01 15.72 7.45
CA ASN A 647 -1.50 17.05 7.04
C ASN A 647 -2.11 17.06 5.64
N GLN A 648 -1.64 16.18 4.76
CA GLN A 648 -2.16 16.02 3.41
C GLN A 648 -1.95 14.57 2.95
N PRO A 649 -2.77 13.64 3.47
CA PRO A 649 -2.53 12.19 3.32
C PRO A 649 -2.51 11.68 1.88
N ASN A 650 -3.11 12.39 0.93
CA ASN A 650 -3.19 11.96 -0.48
C ASN A 650 -1.87 12.17 -1.24
N VAL A 651 -0.96 13.01 -0.74
CA VAL A 651 0.25 13.41 -1.46
C VAL A 651 1.40 12.46 -1.15
N PHE A 652 2.16 12.12 -2.19
CA PHE A 652 3.44 11.45 -2.09
C PHE A 652 4.42 12.02 -3.14
N GLY A 653 5.72 11.82 -2.90
CA GLY A 653 6.76 12.26 -3.82
C GLY A 653 6.93 11.27 -4.97
N ASP A 654 6.97 11.79 -6.20
CA ASP A 654 7.37 11.07 -7.41
C ASP A 654 7.95 12.07 -8.40
N ALA A 655 9.28 12.23 -8.42
CA ALA A 655 9.96 13.28 -9.19
C ALA A 655 9.64 13.27 -10.71
N LYS A 656 9.13 12.15 -11.22
CA LYS A 656 8.69 12.01 -12.60
C LYS A 656 7.34 12.68 -12.85
N SER A 657 6.43 12.68 -11.87
CA SER A 657 5.03 13.07 -12.02
C SER A 657 4.79 14.56 -11.79
N ALA A 658 3.79 15.11 -12.48
CA ALA A 658 3.24 16.42 -12.19
C ALA A 658 2.57 16.51 -10.80
N GLU A 659 2.24 15.38 -10.19
CA GLU A 659 1.67 15.31 -8.84
C GLU A 659 2.76 15.18 -7.76
N ASN A 660 4.04 15.32 -8.13
CA ASN A 660 5.15 15.36 -7.18
C ASN A 660 4.98 16.48 -6.17
N ALA A 661 4.61 16.12 -4.94
CA ALA A 661 4.41 17.08 -3.88
C ALA A 661 4.86 16.51 -2.54
N ARG A 662 4.84 17.37 -1.52
CA ARG A 662 5.02 16.99 -0.12
C ARG A 662 3.81 17.44 0.66
N PRO A 663 3.44 16.75 1.74
CA PRO A 663 2.37 17.21 2.61
C PRO A 663 2.63 18.63 3.11
N TYR A 664 1.55 19.37 3.39
CA TYR A 664 1.66 20.76 3.83
C TYR A 664 2.64 20.91 5.00
N PHE A 665 3.61 21.82 4.81
CA PHE A 665 4.67 22.16 5.77
C PHE A 665 5.65 21.01 6.09
N SER A 666 5.62 19.90 5.35
CA SER A 666 6.54 18.78 5.52
C SER A 666 7.99 19.15 5.16
N SER A 667 8.93 18.72 6.00
CA SER A 667 10.36 18.75 5.68
C SER A 667 10.76 17.73 4.61
N GLY A 668 9.88 16.77 4.29
CA GLY A 668 10.15 15.65 3.38
C GLY A 668 11.01 14.53 3.98
N VAL A 669 11.35 14.61 5.27
CA VAL A 669 12.10 13.56 5.97
C VAL A 669 11.20 12.35 6.18
N ALA A 670 11.75 11.14 5.99
CA ALA A 670 11.02 9.90 6.22
C ALA A 670 10.54 9.78 7.68
N ASP A 671 9.27 9.48 7.86
CA ASP A 671 8.64 9.32 9.17
C ASP A 671 7.60 8.18 9.10
N PRO A 672 8.01 6.91 9.27
CA PRO A 672 7.08 5.80 9.35
C PRO A 672 6.24 5.83 10.63
N HIS A 673 6.62 6.60 11.65
CA HIS A 673 5.86 6.67 12.89
C HIS A 673 4.53 7.40 12.69
N ILE A 674 4.51 8.55 11.99
CA ILE A 674 3.25 9.25 11.70
C ILE A 674 2.31 8.39 10.84
N GLN A 675 2.82 7.65 9.86
CA GLN A 675 2.03 6.71 9.06
C GLN A 675 1.37 5.65 9.95
N ARG A 676 2.14 5.05 10.86
CA ARG A 676 1.62 4.07 11.81
C ARG A 676 0.53 4.69 12.71
N GLN A 677 0.76 5.90 13.23
CA GLN A 677 -0.20 6.57 14.11
C GLN A 677 -1.49 6.98 13.38
N PHE A 678 -1.40 7.40 12.11
CA PHE A 678 -2.54 7.71 11.25
C PHE A 678 -3.44 6.49 11.09
N LEU A 679 -2.86 5.34 10.72
CA LEU A 679 -3.63 4.10 10.54
C LEU A 679 -4.22 3.61 11.87
N ARG A 680 -3.45 3.65 12.96
CA ARG A 680 -3.94 3.30 14.30
C ARG A 680 -5.12 4.17 14.72
N ALA A 681 -5.07 5.48 14.48
CA ALA A 681 -6.17 6.39 14.80
C ALA A 681 -7.47 5.98 14.08
N HIS A 682 -7.40 5.70 12.78
CA HIS A 682 -8.56 5.21 12.02
C HIS A 682 -9.07 3.85 12.54
N HIS A 683 -8.19 2.85 12.68
CA HIS A 683 -8.62 1.53 13.14
C HIS A 683 -9.26 1.57 14.54
N GLN A 684 -8.72 2.40 15.44
CA GLN A 684 -9.28 2.55 16.78
C GLN A 684 -10.63 3.30 16.80
N TRP A 685 -10.80 4.29 15.92
CA TRP A 685 -12.02 5.08 15.82
C TRP A 685 -13.20 4.30 15.21
N TRP A 686 -12.93 3.47 14.20
CA TRP A 686 -13.99 2.81 13.41
C TRP A 686 -14.36 1.40 13.90
N GLN A 687 -13.47 0.70 14.61
CA GLN A 687 -13.65 -0.71 14.94
C GLN A 687 -14.12 -0.93 16.39
N ALA A 688 -15.23 -1.66 16.53
CA ALA A 688 -15.75 -2.05 17.83
C ALA A 688 -14.74 -2.88 18.64
N GLY A 689 -14.61 -2.56 19.94
CA GLY A 689 -13.67 -3.21 20.85
C GLY A 689 -12.27 -2.57 20.89
N SER A 690 -11.98 -1.63 20.00
CA SER A 690 -10.74 -0.86 20.03
C SER A 690 -10.72 0.19 21.15
N PRO A 691 -9.53 0.60 21.64
CA PRO A 691 -9.41 1.71 22.59
C PRO A 691 -10.05 2.99 22.05
N GLY A 692 -10.90 3.64 22.86
CA GLY A 692 -11.54 4.90 22.47
C GLY A 692 -12.71 4.78 21.49
N PHE A 693 -13.13 3.57 21.12
CA PHE A 693 -14.29 3.38 20.23
C PHE A 693 -15.59 3.90 20.85
N ASP A 694 -16.28 4.78 20.13
CA ASP A 694 -17.64 5.24 20.42
C ASP A 694 -18.59 4.70 19.33
N PRO A 695 -19.61 3.88 19.67
CA PRO A 695 -20.63 3.42 18.73
C PRO A 695 -21.33 4.57 17.98
N GLY A 696 -21.38 5.77 18.57
CA GLY A 696 -21.91 6.96 17.94
C GLY A 696 -21.13 7.44 16.73
N ASN A 697 -19.84 7.10 16.62
CA ASN A 697 -18.99 7.47 15.49
C ASN A 697 -19.24 6.59 14.25
N ASN A 698 -19.56 5.31 14.47
CA ASN A 698 -19.89 4.35 13.41
C ASN A 698 -21.25 3.67 13.71
N PRO A 699 -22.37 4.39 13.53
CA PRO A 699 -23.69 3.91 13.93
C PRO A 699 -24.18 2.74 13.08
N ASP A 700 -25.07 1.92 13.64
CA ASP A 700 -25.80 0.88 12.90
C ASP A 700 -26.82 1.48 11.92
N SER A 701 -26.98 0.83 10.76
CA SER A 701 -28.01 1.18 9.79
C SER A 701 -29.39 0.71 10.22
N THR A 702 -30.40 1.53 9.94
CA THR A 702 -31.81 1.11 10.01
C THR A 702 -32.29 0.39 8.75
N GLN A 703 -31.50 0.36 7.67
CA GLN A 703 -31.86 -0.21 6.36
C GLN A 703 -31.24 -1.58 6.09
N TYR A 704 -30.10 -1.89 6.69
CA TYR A 704 -29.41 -3.17 6.54
C TYR A 704 -28.74 -3.61 7.85
N ALA A 705 -28.40 -4.90 7.96
CA ALA A 705 -27.66 -5.41 9.10
C ALA A 705 -26.17 -5.04 8.98
N GLY A 706 -25.73 -4.01 9.70
CA GLY A 706 -24.34 -3.58 9.75
C GLY A 706 -24.20 -2.11 10.12
N GLN A 707 -22.96 -1.67 10.29
CA GLN A 707 -22.60 -0.29 10.60
C GLN A 707 -22.52 0.56 9.32
N MET A 708 -22.50 1.88 9.49
CA MET A 708 -22.28 2.86 8.42
C MET A 708 -21.00 2.55 7.63
N LEU A 709 -19.84 2.55 8.27
CA LEU A 709 -18.58 2.11 7.69
C LEU A 709 -18.38 0.64 8.04
N ASP A 710 -18.15 -0.20 7.03
CA ASP A 710 -17.82 -1.61 7.25
C ASP A 710 -16.35 -1.72 7.72
N PRO A 711 -16.09 -2.11 8.99
CA PRO A 711 -14.74 -2.18 9.53
C PRO A 711 -13.88 -3.28 8.90
N GLU A 712 -14.47 -4.22 8.15
CA GLU A 712 -13.73 -5.22 7.37
C GLU A 712 -13.31 -4.71 5.99
N ARG A 713 -13.84 -3.57 5.56
CA ARG A 713 -13.64 -2.96 4.22
C ARG A 713 -12.92 -1.61 4.31
N ILE A 714 -11.97 -1.53 5.23
CA ILE A 714 -11.01 -0.43 5.33
C ILE A 714 -9.72 -0.92 4.68
N TYR A 715 -9.59 -0.67 3.37
CA TYR A 715 -8.46 -1.11 2.57
C TYR A 715 -7.28 -0.17 2.77
N VAL A 716 -6.29 -0.62 3.53
CA VAL A 716 -5.09 0.18 3.75
C VAL A 716 -4.27 0.27 2.47
N TRP A 717 -3.86 1.48 2.10
CA TRP A 717 -2.97 1.76 0.98
C TRP A 717 -1.54 1.96 1.50
N THR A 718 -0.56 1.10 1.19
CA THR A 718 -0.64 -0.09 0.32
C THR A 718 0.45 -1.14 0.60
N TRP A 719 0.22 -2.39 0.18
CA TRP A 719 1.20 -3.48 0.17
C TRP A 719 1.74 -3.74 -1.23
N ASP A 720 3.04 -3.94 -1.38
CA ASP A 720 3.68 -4.19 -2.67
C ASP A 720 4.00 -5.67 -2.88
N ALA A 721 3.62 -6.23 -4.02
CA ALA A 721 3.92 -7.61 -4.42
C ALA A 721 5.42 -7.87 -4.62
N ARG A 722 6.25 -6.82 -4.74
CA ARG A 722 7.71 -6.93 -4.77
C ARG A 722 8.22 -7.02 -3.33
N PRO A 723 8.99 -8.05 -2.95
CA PRO A 723 9.30 -8.32 -1.56
C PRO A 723 10.38 -7.38 -1.02
N TYR A 724 10.30 -7.08 0.28
CA TYR A 724 11.32 -6.30 0.98
C TYR A 724 12.49 -7.20 1.42
N PRO A 725 13.76 -6.72 1.34
CA PRO A 725 14.19 -5.40 0.87
C PRO A 725 14.53 -5.35 -0.63
N ALA A 726 14.25 -6.41 -1.41
CA ALA A 726 14.59 -6.41 -2.83
C ALA A 726 13.97 -5.20 -3.52
N PHE A 727 12.68 -4.96 -3.32
CA PHE A 727 12.11 -3.62 -3.45
C PHE A 727 12.15 -2.95 -2.06
N PRO A 728 12.62 -1.70 -1.94
CA PRO A 728 13.02 -0.77 -3.01
C PRO A 728 14.48 -0.85 -3.46
N SER A 729 15.31 -1.73 -2.90
CA SER A 729 16.78 -1.64 -3.05
C SER A 729 17.33 -1.96 -4.45
N ARG A 730 16.59 -2.68 -5.29
CA ARG A 730 17.00 -3.11 -6.64
C ARG A 730 16.56 -2.10 -7.68
N GLU A 731 17.15 -0.91 -7.63
CA GLU A 731 16.91 0.17 -8.61
C GLU A 731 17.38 -0.21 -10.04
N ASP A 732 18.20 -1.26 -10.17
CA ASP A 732 18.56 -1.87 -11.45
C ASP A 732 17.39 -2.64 -12.10
N VAL A 733 16.35 -2.97 -11.31
CA VAL A 733 15.14 -3.67 -11.75
C VAL A 733 13.93 -2.73 -11.76
N TRP A 734 13.79 -1.90 -10.73
CA TRP A 734 12.61 -1.04 -10.52
C TRP A 734 13.01 0.43 -10.30
N SER A 735 12.56 1.33 -11.18
CA SER A 735 12.92 2.74 -11.15
C SER A 735 12.22 3.55 -10.06
N ASP A 736 11.14 3.04 -9.47
CA ASP A 736 10.32 3.68 -8.45
C ASP A 736 10.79 3.41 -7.00
N GLY A 737 11.91 2.71 -6.82
CA GLY A 737 12.52 2.45 -5.51
C GLY A 737 12.70 3.70 -4.62
N PRO A 738 13.19 4.84 -5.14
CA PRO A 738 13.36 6.07 -4.36
C PRO A 738 12.07 6.61 -3.73
N ASN A 739 10.90 6.33 -4.33
CA ASN A 739 9.61 6.81 -3.84
C ASN A 739 9.14 6.03 -2.59
N HIS A 740 9.66 4.82 -2.37
CA HIS A 740 9.27 3.99 -1.22
C HIS A 740 9.47 4.73 0.09
N VAL A 741 10.64 5.36 0.29
CA VAL A 741 11.11 5.95 1.55
C VAL A 741 10.11 6.91 2.21
N SER A 742 9.34 7.67 1.44
CA SER A 742 8.35 8.65 1.93
C SER A 742 6.92 8.38 1.49
N GLY A 743 6.68 7.44 0.57
CA GLY A 743 5.34 7.12 0.10
C GLY A 743 4.54 6.19 1.02
N HIS A 744 3.40 5.71 0.52
CA HIS A 744 2.39 4.99 1.29
C HIS A 744 2.70 3.51 1.56
N TRP A 745 3.73 2.95 0.92
CA TRP A 745 4.12 1.54 1.07
C TRP A 745 4.19 1.07 2.53
N LEU A 746 3.64 -0.11 2.80
CA LEU A 746 3.70 -0.75 4.11
C LEU A 746 4.70 -1.91 4.17
N THR A 747 5.09 -2.46 3.01
CA THR A 747 6.12 -3.49 2.88
C THR A 747 7.45 -2.98 3.47
N GLY A 748 8.02 -3.72 4.42
CA GLY A 748 9.21 -3.32 5.19
C GLY A 748 8.95 -2.32 6.33
N ARG A 749 7.70 -1.93 6.60
CA ARG A 749 7.31 -1.02 7.69
C ARG A 749 6.33 -1.62 8.70
N LEU A 750 5.53 -2.60 8.28
CA LEU A 750 4.77 -3.43 9.22
C LEU A 750 5.72 -4.39 9.94
N GLY A 751 5.40 -4.69 11.19
CA GLY A 751 6.25 -5.51 12.07
C GLY A 751 6.53 -4.88 13.41
#